data_AF-A0A1G2TFL7-F1
#
_entry.id   AF-A0A1G2TFL7-F1
#
_cell.length_a   1.000
_cell.length_b   1.000
_cell.length_c   1.000
_cell.angle_alpha   90.00
_cell.angle_beta   90.00
_cell.angle_gamma   90.00
#
_symmetry.space_group_name_H-M   'P 1'
#
loop_
_entity.id
_entity.type
_entity.pdbx_description
1 polymer ?
#
loop_
_entity_poly.entity_id
_entity_poly.type
_entity_poly.pdbx_seq_one_letter_code
_entity_poly.pdbx_strand_id
1 'polypeptide(L)'
;MKHLLKIILVVICVIGVYAMPTDAEATTKQVFYSVGQNTNDHKTGTPLNISIANGVATFSVAQTAANMGVGDRVTYKGNQKVFISGKISQTQWNVVTVNGDIPPDATDEIVNSIRHEFDSLDNAMSIYKGNQSSDANHLGTLDLVAGNYILNIPLYYDTGPEYFNGGGIYAGILINYFNTGPNNYIKIYTPTNTTSEVNSSQRHDGKWNDQKYSLIFSPDNNSTAAIRTYIPYVKVDGLQIKIISSNDDNKGIEASYIASGWVEFSNNIITGQILNFVTGIHVGYTNTYVLAKIWNNLVYDLRGTNYGSSFGIIYGSVSGVVYLYNNTVINIPYGISNHSSEANIVAKNNIVQDASSGYDGAGYRGNFDLSSSNNISNQNDAPGSNPQNNTTVSFVNKAGKDFHLSPSDTKALDKGINLISDPNIPISSDFEGNSRPSGVAWDIGADELFAAQGNIVISATLDGEPWPISGNDTVAYTLSGPSGDISNSFVPFTYNNVTADESYTLAYFSGGPAGAILHSISPILPVSSQFLPSGTSISFNLNFVSGSNLCPLTPQSKRTIISFEPYQEISSPALAPHMGGPFLFSTPLPAGEYDITLVSYDHHMGAGGSGYQHQPNEKFYLKLLDQDSDIIVSTDSTPDISDDQDYVTALVNTNLQIANDVYSTEMWHGAYIDNSDYNGLYPICAAFDESFDYSLSDSGTSNVIKTDSDTFAQNTITKTLVSGAARNISLSVSGAPPGVTTSISGQDCNLTCTSVITFTVSPSTNVGTYPIIVTGYPLDKSTEFDLVVLGDPLIVSCVASPTTVFLGETVTLTADVSGGVTPYIYSWAGTDIPTGPSPDTNPFSISYNTIGQKSVSVTVTDSSSPPFQTTCPEITVRANIDPQYEEF
;
A
#
# COMPACT_ATOMS: atom_id res chain seq x y z
N MET A 1 20.60 45.97 33.92
CA MET A 1 21.79 45.09 34.08
C MET A 1 21.24 43.67 34.13
N LYS A 2 20.98 42.98 33.00
CA LYS A 2 21.92 42.09 32.26
C LYS A 2 22.78 41.27 33.25
N HIS A 3 22.82 39.94 33.32
CA HIS A 3 22.22 38.82 32.57
C HIS A 3 22.61 37.53 33.32
N LEU A 4 21.86 36.44 33.08
CA LEU A 4 22.28 35.02 33.06
C LEU A 4 22.60 34.27 34.38
N LEU A 5 21.78 33.25 34.65
CA LEU A 5 22.19 32.01 35.32
C LEU A 5 21.69 30.82 34.48
N LYS A 6 22.62 30.10 33.83
CA LYS A 6 22.43 28.78 33.21
C LYS A 6 23.64 27.92 33.63
N ILE A 7 23.33 26.76 34.20
CA ILE A 7 24.04 25.47 34.08
C ILE A 7 25.50 25.44 34.59
N ILE A 8 25.71 24.80 35.76
CA ILE A 8 27.02 24.40 36.27
C ILE A 8 27.23 22.91 36.00
N LEU A 9 28.18 22.64 35.10
CA LEU A 9 28.88 21.37 34.91
C LEU A 9 30.06 21.36 35.90
N VAL A 10 30.16 20.35 36.76
CA VAL A 10 31.28 20.24 37.73
C VAL A 10 32.43 19.45 37.10
N VAL A 11 33.53 20.14 36.85
CA VAL A 11 34.87 19.57 36.60
C VAL A 11 35.62 19.56 37.93
N ILE A 12 36.00 18.39 38.43
CA ILE A 12 36.96 18.26 39.54
C ILE A 12 38.34 17.95 38.94
N CYS A 13 39.29 18.81 39.25
CA CYS A 13 40.69 18.69 38.85
C CYS A 13 41.48 17.90 39.90
N VAL A 14 42.19 16.91 39.37
CA VAL A 14 43.23 16.02 39.88
C VAL A 14 44.17 16.65 40.93
N ILE A 15 44.25 16.01 42.11
CA ILE A 15 45.48 15.95 42.92
C ILE A 15 45.96 14.50 42.85
N GLY A 16 47.09 14.29 42.16
CA GLY A 16 47.71 13.00 41.98
C GLY A 16 48.35 12.49 43.27
N VAL A 17 47.74 11.48 43.87
CA VAL A 17 48.46 10.48 44.65
C VAL A 17 48.81 9.37 43.66
N TYR A 18 50.10 9.19 43.40
CA TYR A 18 50.63 8.04 42.66
C TYR A 18 50.36 6.76 43.46
N ALA A 19 49.14 6.23 43.36
CA ALA A 19 48.91 4.80 43.54
C ALA A 19 49.31 4.16 42.21
N MET A 20 50.34 3.31 42.24
CA MET A 20 50.62 2.42 41.10
C MET A 20 49.34 1.64 40.81
N PRO A 21 48.95 1.45 39.53
CA PRO A 21 47.81 0.61 39.21
C PRO A 21 48.19 -0.82 39.57
N THR A 22 47.78 -1.26 40.76
CA THR A 22 47.58 -2.68 41.03
C THR A 22 46.41 -3.09 40.17
N ASP A 23 46.69 -3.91 39.17
CA ASP A 23 45.78 -4.71 38.34
C ASP A 23 44.33 -4.22 38.32
N ALA A 24 43.91 -3.64 37.18
CA ALA A 24 42.48 -3.58 36.87
C ALA A 24 41.93 -5.00 37.05
N GLU A 25 41.07 -5.22 38.05
CA GLU A 25 40.45 -6.52 38.27
C GLU A 25 39.84 -6.97 36.94
N ALA A 26 40.34 -8.07 36.40
CA ALA A 26 39.85 -8.60 35.14
C ALA A 26 38.34 -8.84 35.28
N THR A 27 37.56 -8.28 34.35
CA THR A 27 36.11 -8.48 34.30
C THR A 27 35.80 -9.98 34.32
N THR A 28 34.89 -10.42 35.19
CA THR A 28 34.50 -11.83 35.31
C THR A 28 34.04 -12.39 33.97
N LYS A 29 34.64 -13.51 33.57
CA LYS A 29 34.44 -14.12 32.25
C LYS A 29 33.07 -14.81 32.21
N GLN A 30 32.28 -14.48 31.18
CA GLN A 30 30.98 -15.10 30.95
C GLN A 30 31.16 -16.37 30.10
N VAL A 31 30.71 -17.50 30.63
CA VAL A 31 30.70 -18.79 29.93
C VAL A 31 29.25 -19.20 29.73
N PHE A 32 28.92 -19.72 28.54
CA PHE A 32 27.56 -20.05 28.15
C PHE A 32 27.50 -21.46 27.55
N TYR A 33 26.62 -22.30 28.09
CA TYR A 33 26.31 -23.62 27.54
C TYR A 33 24.80 -23.80 27.43
N SER A 34 24.27 -23.81 26.20
CA SER A 34 22.83 -23.98 25.99
C SER A 34 22.37 -25.41 26.19
N VAL A 35 21.14 -25.53 26.66
CA VAL A 35 20.45 -26.80 26.88
C VAL A 35 19.14 -26.78 26.09
N GLY A 36 18.94 -27.80 25.27
CA GLY A 36 17.66 -28.14 24.65
C GLY A 36 17.21 -29.55 25.03
N GLN A 37 16.20 -30.09 24.35
CA GLN A 37 15.83 -31.53 24.47
C GLN A 37 16.55 -32.38 23.42
N ASN A 38 17.34 -31.76 22.54
CA ASN A 38 18.20 -32.42 21.59
C ASN A 38 19.36 -31.48 21.20
N THR A 39 20.34 -31.99 20.45
CA THR A 39 21.45 -31.18 19.89
C THR A 39 21.39 -31.11 18.36
N ASN A 40 20.19 -30.99 17.81
CA ASN A 40 20.02 -30.87 16.36
C ASN A 40 20.61 -29.56 15.83
N ASP A 41 20.89 -29.54 14.53
CA ASP A 41 21.51 -28.38 13.89
C ASP A 41 20.45 -27.30 13.58
N HIS A 42 20.63 -26.11 14.15
CA HIS A 42 19.82 -24.90 13.97
C HIS A 42 20.23 -24.09 12.74
N LYS A 43 21.33 -24.44 12.08
CA LYS A 43 21.89 -23.59 11.03
C LYS A 43 20.92 -23.42 9.86
N THR A 44 20.80 -22.19 9.40
CA THR A 44 20.07 -21.80 8.19
C THR A 44 21.06 -21.55 7.05
N GLY A 45 20.78 -22.13 5.87
CA GLY A 45 21.67 -22.05 4.71
C GLY A 45 22.61 -23.25 4.58
N THR A 46 22.85 -23.69 3.34
CA THR A 46 23.85 -24.72 3.01
C THR A 46 24.38 -24.45 1.60
N PRO A 47 25.64 -23.99 1.43
CA PRO A 47 26.65 -23.77 2.47
C PRO A 47 26.33 -22.58 3.39
N LEU A 48 26.92 -22.58 4.59
CA LEU A 48 26.91 -21.46 5.53
C LEU A 48 28.35 -21.15 5.90
N ASN A 49 28.75 -19.88 5.80
CA ASN A 49 30.09 -19.43 6.12
C ASN A 49 30.06 -18.43 7.29
N ILE A 50 31.15 -18.37 8.04
CA ILE A 50 31.34 -17.48 9.18
C ILE A 50 32.65 -16.71 9.04
N SER A 51 32.62 -15.43 9.36
CA SER A 51 33.81 -14.63 9.65
C SER A 51 33.75 -14.15 11.09
N ILE A 52 34.83 -14.31 11.84
CA ILE A 52 34.93 -13.85 13.23
C ILE A 52 35.95 -12.71 13.26
N ALA A 53 35.56 -11.57 13.79
CA ALA A 53 36.44 -10.42 14.00
C ALA A 53 36.21 -9.86 15.41
N ASN A 54 37.24 -9.88 16.25
CA ASN A 54 37.20 -9.36 17.62
C ASN A 54 35.99 -9.87 18.43
N GLY A 55 35.72 -11.17 18.34
CA GLY A 55 34.61 -11.82 19.06
C GLY A 55 33.22 -11.61 18.45
N VAL A 56 33.10 -10.96 17.30
CA VAL A 56 31.84 -10.88 16.55
C VAL A 56 31.86 -11.86 15.39
N ALA A 57 30.99 -12.87 15.45
CA ALA A 57 30.70 -13.77 14.36
C ALA A 57 29.70 -13.14 13.38
N THR A 58 30.07 -13.03 12.11
CA THR A 58 29.20 -12.65 11.01
C THR A 58 28.96 -13.86 10.10
N PHE A 59 27.71 -14.29 10.02
CA PHE A 59 27.26 -15.38 9.15
C PHE A 59 26.89 -14.88 7.76
N SER A 60 27.18 -15.68 6.72
CA SER A 60 26.82 -15.34 5.33
C SER A 60 25.31 -15.35 5.05
N VAL A 61 24.52 -15.99 5.93
CA VAL A 61 23.06 -16.07 5.87
C VAL A 61 22.49 -15.78 7.26
N ALA A 62 21.32 -15.13 7.32
CA ALA A 62 20.61 -14.91 8.58
C ALA A 62 20.23 -16.24 9.24
N GLN A 63 20.53 -16.38 10.53
CA GLN A 63 20.21 -17.56 11.32
C GLN A 63 18.90 -17.31 12.08
N THR A 64 17.83 -18.00 11.67
CA THR A 64 16.44 -17.64 12.03
C THR A 64 15.74 -18.66 12.92
N ALA A 65 16.42 -19.74 13.34
CA ALA A 65 15.84 -20.73 14.23
C ALA A 65 15.34 -20.06 15.53
N ALA A 66 14.08 -20.27 15.89
CA ALA A 66 13.44 -19.59 17.01
C ALA A 66 14.09 -19.92 18.37
N ASN A 67 14.58 -21.15 18.50
CA ASN A 67 15.25 -21.74 19.64
C ASN A 67 16.79 -21.56 19.60
N MET A 68 17.33 -20.69 18.74
CA MET A 68 18.75 -20.36 18.70
C MET A 68 19.06 -19.09 19.49
N GLY A 69 20.13 -19.11 20.29
CA GLY A 69 20.60 -17.95 21.04
C GLY A 69 21.90 -18.18 21.81
N VAL A 70 22.09 -17.41 22.89
CA VAL A 70 23.24 -17.55 23.81
C VAL A 70 23.44 -18.98 24.29
N GLY A 71 24.69 -19.41 24.37
CA GLY A 71 25.08 -20.77 24.72
C GLY A 71 25.17 -21.74 23.54
N ASP A 72 24.55 -21.45 22.40
CA ASP A 72 24.65 -22.33 21.23
C ASP A 72 26.08 -22.43 20.73
N ARG A 73 26.52 -23.67 20.51
CA ARG A 73 27.83 -23.98 19.96
C ARG A 73 27.79 -23.85 18.45
N VAL A 74 28.67 -23.01 17.92
CA VAL A 74 29.01 -22.94 16.51
C VAL A 74 30.25 -23.77 16.27
N THR A 75 30.11 -24.85 15.50
CA THR A 75 31.25 -25.66 15.01
C THR A 75 31.61 -25.19 13.61
N TYR A 76 32.87 -24.83 13.38
CA TYR A 76 33.34 -24.31 12.09
C TYR A 76 34.76 -24.82 11.79
N LYS A 77 35.21 -24.65 10.55
CA LYS A 77 36.55 -25.07 10.10
C LYS A 77 36.86 -26.52 10.48
N GLY A 78 35.88 -27.40 10.25
CA GLY A 78 35.92 -28.81 10.63
C GLY A 78 35.50 -29.03 12.09
N ASN A 79 36.33 -28.63 13.04
CA ASN A 79 36.18 -28.99 14.48
C ASN A 79 36.38 -27.84 15.46
N GLN A 80 36.62 -26.60 14.99
CA GLN A 80 36.74 -25.45 15.89
C GLN A 80 35.38 -25.10 16.48
N LYS A 81 35.37 -24.65 17.74
CA LYS A 81 34.14 -24.38 18.49
C LYS A 81 34.19 -22.99 19.10
N VAL A 82 33.10 -22.26 18.97
CA VAL A 82 32.79 -21.05 19.74
C VAL A 82 31.36 -21.13 20.23
N PHE A 83 31.04 -20.36 21.26
CA PHE A 83 29.72 -20.31 21.89
C PHE A 83 29.13 -18.92 21.74
N ILE A 84 27.86 -18.83 21.39
CA ILE A 84 27.16 -17.53 21.29
C ILE A 84 27.08 -16.92 22.70
N SER A 85 27.52 -15.68 22.85
CA SER A 85 27.49 -14.92 24.11
C SER A 85 26.54 -13.72 24.05
N GLY A 86 26.06 -13.36 22.85
CA GLY A 86 25.04 -12.35 22.68
C GLY A 86 24.61 -12.21 21.23
N LYS A 87 23.42 -11.66 21.02
CA LYS A 87 22.85 -11.33 19.71
C LYS A 87 23.10 -9.87 19.38
N ILE A 88 23.41 -9.59 18.12
CA ILE A 88 23.44 -8.22 17.56
C ILE A 88 22.37 -8.12 16.47
N SER A 89 22.32 -9.11 15.58
CA SER A 89 21.30 -9.30 14.55
C SER A 89 21.19 -10.79 14.21
N GLN A 90 20.31 -11.17 13.29
CA GLN A 90 20.25 -12.58 12.85
C GLN A 90 21.49 -13.01 12.02
N THR A 91 22.29 -12.06 11.52
CA THR A 91 23.55 -12.36 10.82
C THR A 91 24.78 -12.11 11.69
N GLN A 92 24.66 -11.41 12.82
CA GLN A 92 25.79 -11.03 13.67
C GLN A 92 25.55 -11.40 15.13
N TRP A 93 26.50 -12.13 15.71
CA TRP A 93 26.42 -12.65 17.07
C TRP A 93 27.76 -12.48 17.77
N ASN A 94 27.74 -12.06 19.03
CA ASN A 94 28.93 -12.13 19.88
C ASN A 94 29.22 -13.59 20.20
N VAL A 95 30.50 -13.98 20.16
CA VAL A 95 30.95 -15.34 20.41
C VAL A 95 32.14 -15.36 21.35
N VAL A 96 32.21 -16.38 22.19
CA VAL A 96 33.31 -16.64 23.13
C VAL A 96 33.88 -18.03 22.93
N THR A 97 35.11 -18.23 23.36
CA THR A 97 35.69 -19.56 23.53
C THR A 97 35.02 -20.30 24.70
N VAL A 98 35.37 -21.58 24.87
CA VAL A 98 34.88 -22.41 25.99
C VAL A 98 35.13 -21.82 27.38
N ASN A 99 36.15 -20.95 27.52
CA ASN A 99 36.53 -20.28 28.78
C ASN A 99 36.10 -18.80 28.81
N GLY A 100 35.22 -18.37 27.91
CA GLY A 100 34.72 -16.99 27.90
C GLY A 100 35.69 -15.96 27.30
N ASP A 101 36.84 -16.37 26.75
CA ASP A 101 37.78 -15.48 26.06
C ASP A 101 37.30 -15.12 24.65
N ILE A 102 37.78 -13.99 24.12
CA ILE A 102 37.56 -13.60 22.72
C ILE A 102 38.22 -14.65 21.80
N PRO A 103 37.48 -15.30 20.89
CA PRO A 103 38.04 -16.30 19.99
C PRO A 103 38.96 -15.65 18.94
N PRO A 104 39.95 -16.40 18.41
CA PRO A 104 40.77 -15.93 17.30
C PRO A 104 39.94 -15.54 16.08
N ASP A 105 40.41 -14.55 15.33
CA ASP A 105 39.78 -14.13 14.09
C ASP A 105 39.77 -15.26 13.04
N ALA A 106 38.70 -15.30 12.26
CA ALA A 106 38.48 -16.26 11.19
C ALA A 106 37.84 -15.56 9.99
N THR A 107 38.15 -16.01 8.77
CA THR A 107 37.63 -15.36 7.55
C THR A 107 37.03 -16.41 6.63
N ASP A 108 35.74 -16.23 6.33
CA ASP A 108 34.98 -17.02 5.36
C ASP A 108 35.10 -18.54 5.55
N GLU A 109 35.10 -18.99 6.80
CA GLU A 109 35.23 -20.41 7.15
C GLU A 109 33.86 -21.11 7.07
N ILE A 110 33.85 -22.39 6.70
CA ILE A 110 32.61 -23.18 6.65
C ILE A 110 32.10 -23.44 8.07
N VAL A 111 30.80 -23.19 8.28
CA VAL A 111 30.06 -23.60 9.48
C VAL A 111 29.57 -25.03 9.29
N ASN A 112 30.01 -25.91 10.17
CA ASN A 112 29.65 -27.33 10.20
C ASN A 112 28.31 -27.57 10.92
N SER A 113 28.06 -26.85 12.03
CA SER A 113 26.79 -26.90 12.75
C SER A 113 26.63 -25.71 13.72
N ILE A 114 25.38 -25.39 14.03
CA ILE A 114 24.97 -24.53 15.16
C ILE A 114 23.99 -25.35 15.98
N ARG A 115 24.27 -25.62 17.25
CA ARG A 115 23.41 -26.51 18.06
C ARG A 115 23.50 -26.19 19.53
N HIS A 116 22.49 -26.65 20.27
CA HIS A 116 22.59 -26.72 21.73
C HIS A 116 23.84 -27.50 22.14
N GLU A 117 24.48 -27.08 23.24
CA GLU A 117 25.64 -27.83 23.76
C GLU A 117 25.19 -29.15 24.37
N PHE A 118 24.10 -29.12 25.15
CA PHE A 118 23.54 -30.28 25.84
C PHE A 118 22.08 -30.56 25.42
N ASP A 119 21.69 -31.83 25.46
CA ASP A 119 20.33 -32.32 25.19
C ASP A 119 19.46 -32.47 26.45
N SER A 120 19.98 -32.09 27.61
CA SER A 120 19.24 -32.05 28.88
C SER A 120 19.98 -31.23 29.95
N LEU A 121 19.23 -30.66 30.89
CA LEU A 121 19.80 -29.95 32.03
C LEU A 121 20.43 -30.93 33.02
N ASP A 122 19.87 -32.15 33.12
CA ASP A 122 20.50 -33.25 33.87
C ASP A 122 21.93 -33.53 33.36
N ASN A 123 22.16 -33.64 32.05
CA ASN A 123 23.52 -33.84 31.51
C ASN A 123 24.45 -32.64 31.76
N ALA A 124 23.92 -31.42 31.64
CA ALA A 124 24.71 -30.20 31.83
C ALA A 124 25.21 -30.03 33.28
N MET A 125 24.37 -30.36 34.27
CA MET A 125 24.59 -29.97 35.67
C MET A 125 24.70 -31.14 36.66
N SER A 126 24.09 -32.28 36.39
CA SER A 126 23.96 -33.37 37.36
C SER A 126 25.23 -34.20 37.44
N ILE A 127 25.83 -34.25 38.64
CA ILE A 127 27.06 -35.00 38.86
C ILE A 127 26.86 -36.52 38.71
N TYR A 128 25.66 -37.04 38.89
CA TYR A 128 25.38 -38.47 38.70
C TYR A 128 25.46 -38.90 37.23
N LYS A 129 25.38 -37.93 36.31
CA LYS A 129 25.61 -38.10 34.87
C LYS A 129 26.97 -37.56 34.43
N GLY A 130 27.84 -37.23 35.39
CA GLY A 130 29.21 -36.78 35.15
C GLY A 130 29.40 -35.27 35.04
N ASN A 131 28.35 -34.44 35.23
CA ASN A 131 28.40 -32.97 35.12
C ASN A 131 29.28 -32.47 33.97
N GLN A 132 28.75 -32.53 32.75
CA GLN A 132 29.54 -32.31 31.54
C GLN A 132 30.00 -30.86 31.38
N SER A 133 29.29 -29.88 31.95
CA SER A 133 29.69 -28.46 31.90
C SER A 133 31.07 -28.17 32.50
N SER A 134 31.57 -29.07 33.35
CA SER A 134 32.88 -28.96 34.01
C SER A 134 33.95 -29.88 33.46
N ASP A 135 33.63 -30.70 32.45
CA ASP A 135 34.57 -31.68 31.89
C ASP A 135 35.67 -31.02 31.04
N ALA A 136 36.64 -31.82 30.58
CA ALA A 136 37.81 -31.34 29.82
C ALA A 136 37.49 -30.74 28.44
N ASN A 137 36.27 -30.94 27.90
CA ASN A 137 35.81 -30.31 26.66
C ASN A 137 35.05 -29.00 26.92
N HIS A 138 34.75 -28.70 28.18
CA HIS A 138 34.06 -27.51 28.66
C HIS A 138 35.01 -26.70 29.58
N LEU A 139 34.52 -26.20 30.71
CA LEU A 139 35.31 -25.38 31.65
C LEU A 139 36.58 -26.09 32.15
N GLY A 140 36.58 -27.42 32.22
CA GLY A 140 37.67 -28.22 32.78
C GLY A 140 37.92 -27.99 34.27
N THR A 141 37.02 -27.29 34.97
CA THR A 141 37.12 -26.94 36.39
C THR A 141 35.74 -26.77 37.03
N LEU A 142 35.66 -27.08 38.32
CA LEU A 142 34.53 -26.75 39.18
C LEU A 142 34.77 -25.46 39.99
N ASP A 143 35.99 -24.91 39.96
CA ASP A 143 36.36 -23.71 40.70
C ASP A 143 36.12 -22.43 39.87
N LEU A 144 34.91 -21.89 39.98
CA LEU A 144 34.51 -20.68 39.26
C LEU A 144 35.18 -19.43 39.82
N VAL A 145 35.57 -19.43 41.10
CA VAL A 145 36.27 -18.31 41.73
C VAL A 145 37.71 -18.23 41.22
N ALA A 146 38.46 -19.34 41.27
CA ALA A 146 39.84 -19.36 40.78
C ALA A 146 39.93 -19.07 39.27
N GLY A 147 38.94 -19.52 38.50
CA GLY A 147 38.83 -19.23 37.08
C GLY A 147 38.24 -17.87 36.73
N ASN A 148 37.70 -17.14 37.71
CA ASN A 148 36.92 -15.92 37.55
C ASN A 148 35.80 -16.05 36.48
N TYR A 149 34.96 -17.07 36.62
CA TYR A 149 33.87 -17.40 35.70
C TYR A 149 32.48 -17.10 36.28
N ILE A 150 31.54 -16.74 35.42
CA ILE A 150 30.10 -16.93 35.62
C ILE A 150 29.64 -17.99 34.62
N LEU A 151 28.98 -19.03 35.12
CA LEU A 151 28.46 -20.12 34.30
C LEU A 151 26.98 -19.90 34.01
N ASN A 152 26.66 -19.59 32.75
CA ASN A 152 25.30 -19.38 32.25
C ASN A 152 24.80 -20.63 31.52
N ILE A 153 23.65 -21.14 31.95
CA ILE A 153 22.96 -22.29 31.39
C ILE A 153 21.59 -21.83 30.86
N PRO A 154 21.53 -21.25 29.65
CA PRO A 154 20.29 -20.89 29.00
C PRO A 154 19.54 -22.13 28.49
N LEU A 155 18.23 -22.17 28.73
CA LEU A 155 17.35 -23.32 28.43
C LEU A 155 16.40 -23.00 27.27
N TYR A 156 16.25 -23.96 26.35
CA TYR A 156 15.53 -23.78 25.09
C TYR A 156 14.52 -24.88 24.82
N TYR A 157 13.34 -24.49 24.36
CA TYR A 157 12.34 -25.45 23.89
C TYR A 157 12.64 -25.89 22.46
N ASP A 158 12.70 -27.20 22.24
CA ASP A 158 12.84 -27.80 20.92
C ASP A 158 11.62 -28.65 20.55
N THR A 159 11.40 -29.73 21.30
CA THR A 159 10.47 -30.81 20.90
C THR A 159 9.47 -31.20 21.96
N GLY A 160 9.68 -30.78 23.22
CA GLY A 160 8.81 -31.16 24.32
C GLY A 160 9.44 -30.93 25.69
N PRO A 161 8.84 -31.45 26.76
CA PRO A 161 9.44 -31.44 28.08
C PRO A 161 10.68 -32.34 28.19
N GLU A 162 11.58 -31.96 29.09
CA GLU A 162 12.61 -32.87 29.61
C GLU A 162 11.99 -33.74 30.71
N TYR A 163 11.89 -35.05 30.44
CA TYR A 163 11.46 -36.04 31.42
C TYR A 163 12.66 -36.64 32.12
N PHE A 164 12.62 -36.66 33.45
CA PHE A 164 13.57 -37.42 34.23
C PHE A 164 12.87 -38.11 35.39
N ASN A 165 13.25 -39.38 35.54
CA ASN A 165 12.85 -40.23 36.65
C ASN A 165 14.04 -40.37 37.58
N GLY A 166 13.76 -40.43 38.88
CA GLY A 166 14.78 -40.72 39.88
C GLY A 166 14.97 -39.59 40.87
N GLY A 167 16.13 -39.61 41.52
CA GLY A 167 16.52 -38.59 42.49
C GLY A 167 17.30 -39.17 43.65
N GLY A 168 16.98 -40.41 44.06
CA GLY A 168 17.60 -41.02 45.23
C GLY A 168 17.70 -40.03 46.40
N ILE A 169 18.63 -40.22 47.33
CA ILE A 169 18.76 -39.27 48.46
C ILE A 169 19.26 -37.87 48.07
N TYR A 170 19.49 -37.59 46.78
CA TYR A 170 20.35 -36.49 46.36
C TYR A 170 19.71 -35.42 45.46
N ALA A 171 18.78 -35.74 44.55
CA ALA A 171 17.94 -34.87 43.68
C ALA A 171 17.91 -35.37 42.23
N GLY A 172 16.91 -34.95 41.45
CA GLY A 172 16.90 -35.12 39.99
C GLY A 172 18.07 -34.39 39.36
N ILE A 173 18.10 -33.06 39.49
CA ILE A 173 19.22 -32.21 39.06
C ILE A 173 19.95 -31.71 40.32
N LEU A 174 21.16 -32.22 40.57
CA LEU A 174 21.99 -31.82 41.72
C LEU A 174 23.11 -30.88 41.31
N ILE A 175 23.08 -29.65 41.84
CA ILE A 175 24.13 -28.64 41.72
C ILE A 175 25.01 -28.72 42.97
N ASN A 176 26.20 -29.32 42.84
CA ASN A 176 27.12 -29.55 43.95
C ASN A 176 28.59 -29.46 43.48
N TYR A 177 29.52 -29.34 44.44
CA TYR A 177 30.98 -29.34 44.27
C TYR A 177 31.61 -28.17 43.51
N PHE A 178 30.83 -27.27 42.91
CA PHE A 178 31.38 -26.02 42.40
C PHE A 178 31.84 -25.11 43.55
N ASN A 179 33.01 -24.49 43.38
CA ASN A 179 33.45 -23.40 44.24
C ASN A 179 32.96 -22.08 43.62
N THR A 180 31.93 -21.51 44.23
CA THR A 180 31.25 -20.29 43.78
C THR A 180 31.54 -19.11 44.70
N GLY A 181 31.31 -17.90 44.20
CA GLY A 181 31.49 -16.65 44.92
C GLY A 181 30.42 -15.62 44.56
N PRO A 182 30.36 -14.47 45.26
CA PRO A 182 29.34 -13.44 45.02
C PRO A 182 29.37 -12.89 43.59
N ASN A 183 30.53 -12.90 42.94
CA ASN A 183 30.73 -12.50 41.55
C ASN A 183 30.90 -13.70 40.59
N ASN A 184 30.95 -14.94 41.10
CA ASN A 184 31.26 -16.16 40.35
C ASN A 184 30.19 -17.22 40.62
N TYR A 185 29.08 -17.12 39.91
CA TYR A 185 27.86 -17.85 40.19
C TYR A 185 27.40 -18.70 39.00
N ILE A 186 26.43 -19.56 39.27
CA ILE A 186 25.73 -20.36 38.26
C ILE A 186 24.36 -19.74 38.01
N LYS A 187 24.01 -19.52 36.74
CA LYS A 187 22.70 -19.00 36.33
C LYS A 187 22.03 -20.00 35.39
N ILE A 188 20.94 -20.60 35.84
CA ILE A 188 20.08 -21.47 35.03
C ILE A 188 18.84 -20.66 34.68
N TYR A 189 18.57 -20.43 33.39
CA TYR A 189 17.49 -19.52 33.02
C TYR A 189 16.90 -19.75 31.62
N THR A 190 15.68 -19.27 31.40
CA THR A 190 15.11 -19.15 30.05
C THR A 190 15.38 -17.74 29.48
N PRO A 191 16.13 -17.60 28.37
CA PRO A 191 16.45 -16.30 27.80
C PRO A 191 15.21 -15.62 27.21
N THR A 192 15.09 -14.30 27.40
CA THR A 192 13.91 -13.52 26.98
C THR A 192 14.23 -12.40 26.01
N ASN A 193 15.45 -11.86 26.07
CA ASN A 193 15.76 -10.68 25.29
C ASN A 193 16.00 -11.03 23.82
N THR A 194 15.01 -10.74 22.97
CA THR A 194 15.07 -11.04 21.53
C THR A 194 16.02 -10.13 20.75
N THR A 195 16.51 -9.06 21.37
CA THR A 195 17.50 -8.16 20.78
C THR A 195 18.93 -8.60 21.09
N SER A 196 19.17 -9.16 22.30
CA SER A 196 20.53 -9.40 22.79
C SER A 196 20.85 -10.85 23.18
N GLU A 197 19.87 -11.75 23.32
CA GLU A 197 20.11 -13.12 23.78
C GLU A 197 19.61 -14.20 22.81
N VAL A 198 18.44 -14.01 22.21
CA VAL A 198 17.73 -15.11 21.53
C VAL A 198 16.94 -14.64 20.30
N ASN A 199 16.52 -15.54 19.42
CA ASN A 199 15.59 -15.24 18.34
C ASN A 199 14.15 -15.08 18.79
N SER A 200 13.68 -15.96 19.68
CA SER A 200 12.36 -15.88 20.31
C SER A 200 12.47 -16.15 21.82
N SER A 201 11.74 -15.40 22.65
CA SER A 201 11.73 -15.60 24.11
C SER A 201 11.42 -17.05 24.46
N GLN A 202 12.20 -17.65 25.34
CA GLN A 202 12.05 -19.04 25.81
C GLN A 202 11.29 -19.15 27.13
N ARG A 203 10.93 -18.01 27.73
CA ARG A 203 10.13 -17.93 28.96
C ARG A 203 8.67 -18.27 28.70
N HIS A 204 8.02 -18.83 29.71
CA HIS A 204 6.57 -18.97 29.74
C HIS A 204 5.86 -17.62 29.66
N ASP A 205 4.60 -17.65 29.24
CA ASP A 205 3.66 -16.53 29.10
C ASP A 205 2.77 -16.42 30.34
N GLY A 206 3.36 -16.43 31.55
CA GLY A 206 2.62 -16.27 32.81
C GLY A 206 1.78 -17.47 33.26
N LYS A 207 1.67 -18.48 32.40
CA LYS A 207 0.99 -19.74 32.65
C LYS A 207 1.77 -20.91 32.07
N TRP A 208 1.37 -22.12 32.44
CA TRP A 208 1.99 -23.31 31.90
C TRP A 208 1.81 -23.37 30.38
N ASN A 209 2.92 -23.54 29.66
CA ASN A 209 2.99 -23.55 28.22
C ASN A 209 3.84 -24.74 27.75
N ASP A 210 3.19 -25.70 27.09
CA ASP A 210 3.84 -26.91 26.58
C ASP A 210 4.78 -26.64 25.39
N GLN A 211 4.82 -25.40 24.87
CA GLN A 211 5.75 -24.94 23.82
C GLN A 211 6.94 -24.14 24.38
N LYS A 212 7.18 -24.23 25.69
CA LYS A 212 8.32 -23.61 26.38
C LYS A 212 9.08 -24.67 27.18
N TYR A 213 10.35 -24.40 27.48
CA TYR A 213 11.20 -25.37 28.16
C TYR A 213 10.54 -25.74 29.50
N SER A 214 10.40 -27.04 29.75
CA SER A 214 9.74 -27.54 30.94
C SER A 214 10.40 -28.81 31.44
N LEU A 215 10.45 -28.93 32.77
CA LEU A 215 10.97 -30.08 33.49
C LEU A 215 9.79 -30.87 34.04
N ILE A 216 9.71 -32.16 33.71
CA ILE A 216 8.73 -33.08 34.27
C ILE A 216 9.46 -34.08 35.15
N PHE A 217 9.36 -33.87 36.45
CA PHE A 217 10.05 -34.64 37.47
C PHE A 217 9.15 -35.71 38.07
N SER A 218 9.54 -36.97 37.92
CA SER A 218 8.85 -38.10 38.57
C SER A 218 9.77 -38.79 39.59
N PRO A 219 9.79 -38.33 40.86
CA PRO A 219 10.66 -38.88 41.90
C PRO A 219 10.29 -40.32 42.28
N ASP A 220 11.31 -41.16 42.43
CA ASP A 220 11.18 -42.57 42.85
C ASP A 220 11.34 -42.79 44.36
N ASN A 221 11.57 -41.72 45.13
CA ASN A 221 11.77 -41.77 46.57
C ASN A 221 11.27 -40.51 47.30
N ASN A 222 11.34 -40.55 48.64
CA ASN A 222 11.00 -39.42 49.50
C ASN A 222 12.17 -38.42 49.59
N SER A 223 11.85 -37.17 49.95
CA SER A 223 12.82 -36.14 50.28
C SER A 223 13.81 -35.81 49.15
N THR A 224 13.34 -35.78 47.90
CA THR A 224 14.13 -35.38 46.72
C THR A 224 13.60 -34.07 46.09
N ALA A 225 14.28 -33.53 45.08
CA ALA A 225 13.89 -32.28 44.42
C ALA A 225 14.12 -32.37 42.90
N ALA A 226 13.34 -31.63 42.10
CA ALA A 226 13.59 -31.52 40.67
C ALA A 226 14.92 -30.80 40.43
N ILE A 227 15.14 -29.67 41.11
CA ILE A 227 16.43 -28.97 41.17
C ILE A 227 16.85 -28.82 42.62
N ARG A 228 18.07 -29.24 42.96
CA ARG A 228 18.67 -29.03 44.27
C ARG A 228 20.04 -28.41 44.16
N THR A 229 20.30 -27.37 44.96
CA THR A 229 21.64 -26.82 45.15
C THR A 229 22.18 -27.08 46.55
N TYR A 230 23.42 -27.57 46.61
CA TYR A 230 24.23 -27.74 47.82
C TYR A 230 25.35 -26.68 47.93
N ILE A 231 25.32 -25.69 47.06
CA ILE A 231 26.27 -24.58 47.04
C ILE A 231 25.52 -23.23 47.05
N PRO A 232 26.13 -22.16 47.61
CA PRO A 232 25.60 -20.82 47.45
C PRO A 232 25.87 -20.27 46.04
N TYR A 233 25.33 -19.08 45.78
CA TYR A 233 25.53 -18.31 44.55
C TYR A 233 24.98 -19.02 43.32
N VAL A 234 23.70 -19.39 43.38
CA VAL A 234 22.95 -20.04 42.30
C VAL A 234 21.68 -19.27 42.00
N LYS A 235 21.40 -19.07 40.71
CA LYS A 235 20.17 -18.45 40.20
C LYS A 235 19.36 -19.45 39.37
N VAL A 236 18.05 -19.52 39.61
CA VAL A 236 17.09 -20.29 38.80
C VAL A 236 15.95 -19.36 38.38
N ASP A 237 15.84 -19.10 37.07
CA ASP A 237 15.02 -18.01 36.55
C ASP A 237 14.18 -18.39 35.32
N GLY A 238 12.86 -18.29 35.42
CA GLY A 238 11.97 -18.43 34.25
C GLY A 238 11.62 -19.88 33.86
N LEU A 239 11.81 -20.86 34.75
CA LEU A 239 11.59 -22.28 34.45
C LEU A 239 10.14 -22.71 34.69
N GLN A 240 9.71 -23.75 33.99
CA GLN A 240 8.48 -24.49 34.28
C GLN A 240 8.82 -25.87 34.84
N ILE A 241 8.32 -26.19 36.03
CA ILE A 241 8.61 -27.45 36.74
C ILE A 241 7.29 -28.12 37.13
N LYS A 242 7.07 -29.34 36.67
CA LYS A 242 5.94 -30.20 37.08
C LYS A 242 6.46 -31.39 37.87
N ILE A 243 5.93 -31.56 39.07
CA ILE A 243 6.25 -32.68 39.96
C ILE A 243 5.13 -33.73 39.85
N ILE A 244 5.46 -34.95 39.46
CA ILE A 244 4.52 -36.08 39.42
C ILE A 244 4.97 -37.08 40.49
N SER A 245 4.40 -36.99 41.69
CA SER A 245 4.92 -37.73 42.84
C SER A 245 3.85 -38.47 43.63
N SER A 246 4.16 -39.74 43.91
CA SER A 246 3.51 -40.56 44.94
C SER A 246 4.31 -40.66 46.23
N ASN A 247 5.39 -39.90 46.36
CA ASN A 247 6.35 -39.97 47.45
C ASN A 247 6.30 -38.70 48.30
N ASP A 248 6.78 -38.79 49.53
CA ASP A 248 6.70 -37.73 50.54
C ASP A 248 7.84 -36.71 50.41
N ASP A 249 7.57 -35.46 50.81
CA ASP A 249 8.56 -34.39 50.97
C ASP A 249 9.37 -34.10 49.69
N ASN A 250 8.75 -34.14 48.52
CA ASN A 250 9.44 -33.80 47.28
C ASN A 250 9.35 -32.31 46.95
N LYS A 251 10.36 -31.76 46.27
CA LYS A 251 10.47 -30.32 46.02
C LYS A 251 10.56 -30.00 44.53
N GLY A 252 10.06 -28.83 44.14
CA GLY A 252 10.37 -28.26 42.83
C GLY A 252 11.81 -27.77 42.83
N ILE A 253 12.08 -26.75 43.63
CA ILE A 253 13.42 -26.17 43.79
C ILE A 253 13.82 -26.24 45.27
N GLU A 254 15.03 -26.72 45.54
CA GLU A 254 15.59 -26.79 46.89
C GLU A 254 16.99 -26.17 46.97
N ALA A 255 17.21 -25.30 47.95
CA ALA A 255 18.54 -24.95 48.44
C ALA A 255 18.69 -25.50 49.86
N SER A 256 19.59 -26.48 50.03
CA SER A 256 19.85 -27.08 51.33
C SER A 256 21.31 -27.42 51.53
N TYR A 257 21.75 -27.52 52.79
CA TYR A 257 23.15 -27.78 53.15
C TYR A 257 24.19 -26.84 52.49
N ILE A 258 23.79 -25.64 52.07
CA ILE A 258 24.69 -24.67 51.45
C ILE A 258 25.55 -23.94 52.48
N ALA A 259 26.76 -23.56 52.07
CA ALA A 259 27.61 -22.62 52.81
C ALA A 259 27.03 -21.19 52.78
N SER A 260 27.61 -20.27 53.56
CA SER A 260 27.11 -18.90 53.60
C SER A 260 27.19 -18.19 52.26
N GLY A 261 26.09 -17.56 51.85
CA GLY A 261 25.98 -16.86 50.59
C GLY A 261 24.52 -16.61 50.21
N TRP A 262 24.27 -16.36 48.92
CA TRP A 262 22.92 -16.07 48.42
C TRP A 262 22.39 -17.11 47.42
N VAL A 263 21.07 -17.25 47.34
CA VAL A 263 20.37 -17.98 46.26
C VAL A 263 19.23 -17.10 45.72
N GLU A 264 18.99 -17.17 44.41
CA GLU A 264 17.96 -16.38 43.72
C GLU A 264 17.04 -17.30 42.91
N PHE A 265 15.74 -17.31 43.23
CA PHE A 265 14.74 -18.10 42.51
C PHE A 265 13.63 -17.17 42.02
N SER A 266 13.55 -16.97 40.70
CA SER A 266 12.71 -15.94 40.13
C SER A 266 11.88 -16.38 38.95
N ASN A 267 10.70 -15.79 38.81
CA ASN A 267 9.88 -15.93 37.61
C ASN A 267 9.60 -17.40 37.24
N ASN A 268 9.55 -18.34 38.20
CA ASN A 268 9.35 -19.76 37.88
C ASN A 268 7.88 -20.15 38.00
N ILE A 269 7.43 -21.10 37.18
CA ILE A 269 6.15 -21.80 37.32
C ILE A 269 6.40 -23.19 37.91
N ILE A 270 5.82 -23.48 39.06
CA ILE A 270 5.94 -24.79 39.72
C ILE A 270 4.55 -25.36 40.00
N THR A 271 4.29 -26.55 39.50
CA THR A 271 3.01 -27.26 39.69
C THR A 271 3.22 -28.77 39.85
N GLY A 272 2.15 -29.54 40.01
CA GLY A 272 2.28 -30.97 40.14
C GLY A 272 0.99 -31.78 40.12
N GLN A 273 1.16 -33.09 39.99
CA GLN A 273 0.15 -34.12 40.21
C GLN A 273 0.58 -34.94 41.42
N ILE A 274 -0.08 -34.72 42.55
CA ILE A 274 0.47 -35.10 43.86
C ILE A 274 -0.47 -36.07 44.59
N LEU A 275 0.05 -37.22 45.02
CA LEU A 275 -0.70 -38.13 45.89
C LEU A 275 -0.47 -37.84 47.39
N ASN A 276 0.78 -37.55 47.78
CA ASN A 276 1.20 -37.25 49.16
C ASN A 276 1.54 -35.76 49.36
N PHE A 277 2.60 -35.38 50.06
CA PHE A 277 2.93 -33.96 50.27
C PHE A 277 4.21 -33.54 49.57
N VAL A 278 4.22 -32.31 49.04
CA VAL A 278 5.35 -31.74 48.29
C VAL A 278 5.53 -30.25 48.62
N THR A 279 6.66 -29.70 48.23
CA THR A 279 6.97 -28.27 48.35
C THR A 279 7.29 -27.67 46.99
N GLY A 280 6.83 -26.46 46.70
CA GLY A 280 7.25 -25.74 45.49
C GLY A 280 8.71 -25.32 45.58
N ILE A 281 8.99 -24.39 46.49
CA ILE A 281 10.33 -23.84 46.73
C ILE A 281 10.70 -24.04 48.20
N HIS A 282 11.85 -24.67 48.45
CA HIS A 282 12.39 -24.88 49.79
C HIS A 282 13.79 -24.27 49.91
N VAL A 283 14.00 -23.40 50.90
CA VAL A 283 15.34 -23.04 51.36
C VAL A 283 15.48 -23.46 52.83
N GLY A 284 16.37 -24.38 53.17
CA GLY A 284 16.42 -24.93 54.54
C GLY A 284 17.49 -25.99 54.77
N TYR A 285 17.47 -26.61 55.95
CA TYR A 285 18.44 -27.65 56.36
C TYR A 285 19.92 -27.23 56.27
N THR A 286 20.22 -25.96 56.50
CA THR A 286 21.59 -25.43 56.57
C THR A 286 21.98 -25.16 58.02
N ASN A 287 23.29 -25.14 58.30
CA ASN A 287 23.86 -24.71 59.58
C ASN A 287 24.59 -23.37 59.45
N THR A 288 24.40 -22.66 58.33
CA THR A 288 25.08 -21.39 58.03
C THR A 288 24.10 -20.34 57.52
N TYR A 289 24.50 -19.07 57.57
CA TYR A 289 23.69 -17.92 57.17
C TYR A 289 23.36 -17.95 55.67
N VAL A 290 22.06 -17.90 55.31
CA VAL A 290 21.62 -17.86 53.91
C VAL A 290 20.84 -16.58 53.61
N LEU A 291 21.21 -15.89 52.52
CA LEU A 291 20.40 -14.83 51.91
C LEU A 291 19.58 -15.41 50.75
N ALA A 292 18.28 -15.59 50.93
CA ALA A 292 17.40 -16.09 49.89
C ALA A 292 16.56 -14.96 49.27
N LYS A 293 16.58 -14.84 47.94
CA LYS A 293 15.76 -13.89 47.18
C LYS A 293 14.84 -14.66 46.26
N ILE A 294 13.54 -14.55 46.49
CA ILE A 294 12.52 -15.36 45.81
C ILE A 294 11.41 -14.42 45.34
N TRP A 295 11.30 -14.21 44.03
CA TRP A 295 10.32 -13.27 43.50
C TRP A 295 9.64 -13.69 42.21
N ASN A 296 8.44 -13.15 41.95
CA ASN A 296 7.70 -13.38 40.70
C ASN A 296 7.41 -14.87 40.41
N ASN A 297 7.45 -15.77 41.39
CA ASN A 297 7.18 -17.18 41.14
C ASN A 297 5.68 -17.47 41.23
N LEU A 298 5.18 -18.32 40.33
CA LEU A 298 3.84 -18.90 40.36
C LEU A 298 3.93 -20.35 40.83
N VAL A 299 3.38 -20.65 42.01
CA VAL A 299 3.38 -22.01 42.58
C VAL A 299 1.95 -22.46 42.81
N TYR A 300 1.50 -23.53 42.15
CA TYR A 300 0.09 -23.92 42.23
C TYR A 300 -0.18 -25.42 42.13
N ASP A 301 -1.34 -25.83 42.65
CA ASP A 301 -1.85 -27.21 42.62
C ASP A 301 -0.92 -28.25 43.26
N LEU A 302 -0.09 -27.84 44.21
CA LEU A 302 0.73 -28.75 45.01
C LEU A 302 -0.06 -29.29 46.19
N ARG A 303 -1.23 -29.90 45.92
CA ARG A 303 -2.10 -30.45 46.96
C ARG A 303 -2.20 -31.96 46.84
N GLY A 304 -1.72 -32.64 47.87
CA GLY A 304 -1.89 -34.08 48.07
C GLY A 304 -3.33 -34.54 48.29
N THR A 305 -3.58 -35.80 47.96
CA THR A 305 -4.82 -36.51 48.33
C THR A 305 -4.85 -36.99 49.77
N ASN A 306 -3.68 -37.23 50.39
CA ASN A 306 -3.55 -37.52 51.82
C ASN A 306 -3.38 -36.20 52.61
N TYR A 307 -4.24 -35.98 53.61
CA TYR A 307 -4.24 -34.76 54.44
C TYR A 307 -2.91 -34.61 55.20
N GLY A 308 -1.95 -33.89 54.61
CA GLY A 308 -0.58 -33.71 55.07
C GLY A 308 0.13 -32.56 54.34
N SER A 309 1.12 -31.95 55.00
CA SER A 309 1.56 -30.56 54.80
C SER A 309 2.32 -30.30 53.50
N SER A 310 1.62 -30.03 52.39
CA SER A 310 2.28 -29.47 51.20
C SER A 310 2.48 -27.96 51.36
N PHE A 311 3.61 -27.45 50.87
CA PHE A 311 4.03 -26.06 51.02
C PHE A 311 4.23 -25.40 49.65
N GLY A 312 3.81 -24.14 49.50
CA GLY A 312 4.14 -23.37 48.30
C GLY A 312 5.60 -22.97 48.35
N ILE A 313 5.93 -22.10 49.30
CA ILE A 313 7.28 -21.64 49.58
C ILE A 313 7.55 -21.82 51.07
N ILE A 314 8.66 -22.49 51.42
CA ILE A 314 9.05 -22.71 52.81
C ILE A 314 10.50 -22.33 53.04
N TYR A 315 10.73 -21.66 54.18
CA TYR A 315 12.04 -21.45 54.75
C TYR A 315 12.22 -22.33 55.99
N GLY A 316 13.16 -23.27 55.95
CA GLY A 316 13.46 -24.22 57.02
C GLY A 316 14.30 -23.62 58.15
N SER A 317 14.50 -24.38 59.23
CA SER A 317 15.11 -23.94 60.50
C SER A 317 16.60 -23.58 60.41
N VAL A 318 16.89 -22.40 59.83
CA VAL A 318 18.23 -21.87 59.59
C VAL A 318 18.29 -20.37 59.88
N SER A 319 19.44 -19.83 60.26
CA SER A 319 19.63 -18.37 60.37
C SER A 319 19.82 -17.77 58.97
N GLY A 320 19.26 -16.59 58.73
CA GLY A 320 19.37 -15.94 57.42
C GLY A 320 18.38 -14.81 57.21
N VAL A 321 18.40 -14.25 56.01
CA VAL A 321 17.46 -13.23 55.55
C VAL A 321 16.78 -13.72 54.28
N VAL A 322 15.47 -13.55 54.21
CA VAL A 322 14.65 -14.00 53.09
C VAL A 322 13.79 -12.87 52.58
N TYR A 323 13.88 -12.60 51.28
CA TYR A 323 13.04 -11.64 50.58
C TYR A 323 12.09 -12.39 49.65
N LEU A 324 10.80 -12.33 49.96
CA LEU A 324 9.71 -12.99 49.22
C LEU A 324 8.86 -11.90 48.57
N TYR A 325 9.11 -11.56 47.30
CA TYR A 325 8.43 -10.44 46.63
C TYR A 325 7.57 -10.91 45.47
N ASN A 326 6.35 -10.39 45.33
CA ASN A 326 5.55 -10.61 44.12
C ASN A 326 5.35 -12.09 43.75
N ASN A 327 5.28 -13.02 44.70
CA ASN A 327 4.98 -14.42 44.39
C ASN A 327 3.47 -14.66 44.41
N THR A 328 2.98 -15.57 43.57
CA THR A 328 1.59 -16.03 43.55
C THR A 328 1.54 -17.52 43.90
N VAL A 329 0.84 -17.87 44.98
CA VAL A 329 0.75 -19.24 45.50
C VAL A 329 -0.71 -19.66 45.60
N ILE A 330 -1.11 -20.74 44.91
CA ILE A 330 -2.53 -21.09 44.73
C ILE A 330 -2.82 -22.57 44.94
N ASN A 331 -3.88 -22.88 45.70
CA ASN A 331 -4.37 -24.25 45.93
C ASN A 331 -3.29 -25.15 46.55
N ILE A 332 -2.69 -24.67 47.64
CA ILE A 332 -1.68 -25.38 48.42
C ILE A 332 -2.05 -25.22 49.91
N PRO A 333 -2.09 -26.30 50.72
CA PRO A 333 -2.49 -26.23 52.13
C PRO A 333 -1.74 -25.17 52.94
N TYR A 334 -0.41 -25.09 52.78
CA TYR A 334 0.42 -24.05 53.36
C TYR A 334 1.03 -23.20 52.25
N GLY A 335 0.64 -21.93 52.15
CA GLY A 335 1.12 -21.06 51.07
C GLY A 335 2.59 -20.69 51.23
N ILE A 336 2.87 -19.72 52.11
CA ILE A 336 4.21 -19.23 52.42
C ILE A 336 4.50 -19.48 53.90
N SER A 337 5.54 -20.24 54.22
CA SER A 337 5.81 -20.70 55.59
C SER A 337 7.24 -20.38 56.05
N ASN A 338 7.36 -19.79 57.24
CA ASN A 338 8.60 -19.69 57.99
C ASN A 338 8.65 -20.73 59.11
N HIS A 339 9.60 -21.66 59.03
CA HIS A 339 9.88 -22.66 60.07
C HIS A 339 11.21 -22.40 60.80
N SER A 340 11.78 -21.20 60.66
CA SER A 340 12.96 -20.77 61.39
C SER A 340 12.60 -19.79 62.50
N SER A 341 13.14 -20.02 63.70
CA SER A 341 13.11 -19.07 64.81
C SER A 341 14.20 -18.00 64.72
N GLU A 342 15.16 -18.16 63.81
CA GLU A 342 16.38 -17.33 63.70
C GLU A 342 16.47 -16.55 62.38
N ALA A 343 15.54 -16.78 61.45
CA ALA A 343 15.50 -16.12 60.16
C ALA A 343 14.69 -14.83 60.19
N ASN A 344 15.15 -13.85 59.42
CA ASN A 344 14.36 -12.66 59.13
C ASN A 344 13.69 -12.76 57.76
N ILE A 345 12.37 -12.84 57.70
CA ILE A 345 11.62 -13.03 56.46
C ILE A 345 10.78 -11.81 56.14
N VAL A 346 11.10 -11.13 55.05
CA VAL A 346 10.38 -9.96 54.55
C VAL A 346 9.54 -10.36 53.34
N ALA A 347 8.21 -10.34 53.49
CA ALA A 347 7.27 -10.65 52.42
C ALA A 347 6.62 -9.36 51.91
N LYS A 348 6.69 -9.08 50.59
CA LYS A 348 6.01 -7.93 49.99
C LYS A 348 5.24 -8.34 48.73
N ASN A 349 4.08 -7.75 48.51
CA ASN A 349 3.30 -7.94 47.29
C ASN A 349 2.98 -9.41 46.94
N ASN A 350 2.90 -10.34 47.89
CA ASN A 350 2.60 -11.74 47.55
C ASN A 350 1.10 -12.01 47.57
N ILE A 351 0.65 -12.92 46.71
CA ILE A 351 -0.69 -13.48 46.70
C ILE A 351 -0.63 -14.92 47.20
N VAL A 352 -1.47 -15.24 48.20
CA VAL A 352 -1.79 -16.62 48.55
C VAL A 352 -3.30 -16.83 48.45
N GLN A 353 -3.73 -17.79 47.65
CA GLN A 353 -5.14 -18.13 47.43
C GLN A 353 -5.38 -19.64 47.58
N ASP A 354 -6.61 -20.00 47.97
CA ASP A 354 -7.04 -21.38 48.21
C ASP A 354 -6.16 -22.18 49.18
N ALA A 355 -5.51 -21.52 50.14
CA ALA A 355 -4.95 -22.22 51.29
C ALA A 355 -6.10 -22.82 52.12
N SER A 356 -5.99 -24.09 52.51
CA SER A 356 -7.03 -24.83 53.24
C SER A 356 -7.36 -24.17 54.58
N SER A 357 -8.65 -24.05 54.91
CA SER A 357 -9.12 -23.59 56.23
C SER A 357 -9.15 -24.75 57.23
N GLY A 358 -8.48 -24.64 58.39
CA GLY A 358 -8.56 -25.62 59.48
C GLY A 358 -7.25 -25.77 60.26
N TYR A 359 -7.13 -26.80 61.10
CA TYR A 359 -5.90 -27.11 61.87
C TYR A 359 -4.68 -27.42 60.99
N ASP A 360 -4.89 -27.74 59.71
CA ASP A 360 -3.88 -28.30 58.80
C ASP A 360 -3.51 -27.39 57.60
N GLY A 361 -3.85 -26.09 57.63
CA GLY A 361 -3.52 -25.16 56.52
C GLY A 361 -3.43 -23.69 56.94
N ALA A 362 -2.61 -22.92 56.22
CA ALA A 362 -2.43 -21.47 56.43
C ALA A 362 -1.96 -20.81 55.12
N GLY A 363 -2.45 -19.62 54.83
CA GLY A 363 -1.93 -18.82 53.72
C GLY A 363 -0.48 -18.40 54.01
N TYR A 364 -0.27 -17.86 55.21
CA TYR A 364 1.05 -17.52 55.74
C TYR A 364 1.24 -18.14 57.12
N ARG A 365 2.37 -18.82 57.34
CA ARG A 365 2.67 -19.50 58.60
C ARG A 365 4.02 -19.08 59.17
N GLY A 366 4.09 -18.90 60.49
CA GLY A 366 5.32 -18.55 61.19
C GLY A 366 5.51 -17.04 61.33
N ASN A 367 6.71 -16.63 61.75
CA ASN A 367 7.03 -15.23 62.01
C ASN A 367 7.53 -14.54 60.75
N PHE A 368 7.09 -13.31 60.51
CA PHE A 368 7.56 -12.46 59.43
C PHE A 368 8.04 -11.13 60.00
N ASP A 369 9.01 -10.51 59.35
CA ASP A 369 9.53 -9.19 59.70
C ASP A 369 8.43 -8.13 59.57
N LEU A 370 8.48 -7.12 60.44
CA LEU A 370 7.51 -6.00 60.44
C LEU A 370 7.58 -5.14 59.17
N SER A 371 8.68 -5.18 58.41
CA SER A 371 8.84 -4.51 57.11
C SER A 371 8.16 -5.25 55.95
N SER A 372 7.54 -6.40 56.21
CA SER A 372 6.61 -7.02 55.26
C SER A 372 5.45 -6.08 54.95
N SER A 373 4.90 -6.10 53.72
CA SER A 373 3.81 -5.19 53.36
C SER A 373 3.01 -5.65 52.14
N ASN A 374 1.74 -5.22 52.04
CA ASN A 374 0.91 -5.38 50.84
C ASN A 374 0.76 -6.84 50.38
N ASN A 375 0.67 -7.78 51.32
CA ASN A 375 0.43 -9.19 51.02
C ASN A 375 -1.08 -9.48 51.06
N ILE A 376 -1.54 -10.40 50.21
CA ILE A 376 -2.93 -10.89 50.17
C ILE A 376 -2.97 -12.35 50.59
N SER A 377 -3.96 -12.68 51.43
CA SER A 377 -4.30 -14.05 51.79
C SER A 377 -5.80 -14.27 51.73
N ASN A 378 -6.23 -15.45 51.26
CA ASN A 378 -7.61 -15.91 51.42
C ASN A 378 -7.95 -16.29 52.88
N GLN A 379 -6.96 -16.27 53.77
CA GLN A 379 -7.08 -16.48 55.22
C GLN A 379 -6.76 -15.19 56.01
N ASN A 380 -6.93 -15.22 57.33
CA ASN A 380 -6.63 -14.08 58.21
C ASN A 380 -5.18 -14.10 58.74
N ASP A 381 -4.21 -14.18 57.85
CA ASP A 381 -2.80 -14.41 58.20
C ASP A 381 -1.77 -13.65 57.34
N ALA A 382 -2.18 -12.79 56.40
CA ALA A 382 -1.25 -12.01 55.59
C ALA A 382 -0.35 -11.10 56.48
N PRO A 383 0.99 -11.16 56.33
CA PRO A 383 1.92 -10.48 57.22
C PRO A 383 2.17 -9.02 56.84
N GLY A 384 2.60 -8.23 57.83
CA GLY A 384 3.15 -6.90 57.63
C GLY A 384 2.14 -5.75 57.64
N SER A 385 2.53 -4.60 57.08
CA SER A 385 1.65 -3.44 56.88
C SER A 385 0.74 -3.59 55.67
N ASN A 386 -0.45 -2.98 55.71
CA ASN A 386 -1.46 -3.09 54.65
C ASN A 386 -1.79 -4.54 54.21
N PRO A 387 -1.97 -5.50 55.14
CA PRO A 387 -2.34 -6.86 54.76
C PRO A 387 -3.79 -6.89 54.27
N GLN A 388 -4.06 -7.68 53.23
CA GLN A 388 -5.44 -7.99 52.83
C GLN A 388 -5.77 -9.41 53.25
N ASN A 389 -6.47 -9.50 54.38
CA ASN A 389 -6.89 -10.74 55.02
C ASN A 389 -8.28 -11.18 54.56
N ASN A 390 -8.54 -12.50 54.57
CA ASN A 390 -9.80 -13.11 54.12
C ASN A 390 -10.24 -12.55 52.75
N THR A 391 -9.28 -12.32 51.87
CA THR A 391 -9.47 -11.60 50.60
C THR A 391 -9.26 -12.55 49.44
N THR A 392 -10.25 -12.60 48.56
CA THR A 392 -10.21 -13.39 47.33
C THR A 392 -9.76 -12.53 46.16
N VAL A 393 -8.80 -13.03 45.39
CA VAL A 393 -8.34 -12.43 44.13
C VAL A 393 -9.06 -13.09 42.95
N SER A 394 -9.45 -12.27 41.98
CA SER A 394 -10.04 -12.69 40.71
C SER A 394 -8.96 -12.86 39.65
N PHE A 395 -8.92 -14.04 39.03
CA PHE A 395 -8.00 -14.37 37.92
C PHE A 395 -8.75 -14.54 36.62
N VAL A 396 -8.07 -14.37 35.49
CA VAL A 396 -8.63 -14.50 34.12
C VAL A 396 -9.35 -15.84 33.94
N ASN A 397 -8.69 -16.97 34.24
CA ASN A 397 -9.32 -18.28 34.20
C ASN A 397 -8.67 -19.27 35.17
N LYS A 398 -9.02 -19.11 36.44
CA LYS A 398 -8.56 -19.97 37.53
C LYS A 398 -8.78 -21.47 37.28
N ALA A 399 -9.92 -21.85 36.70
CA ALA A 399 -10.25 -23.26 36.43
C ALA A 399 -9.35 -23.86 35.35
N GLY A 400 -9.02 -23.07 34.32
CA GLY A 400 -8.07 -23.40 33.26
C GLY A 400 -6.60 -23.20 33.63
N LYS A 401 -6.29 -22.90 34.90
CA LYS A 401 -4.93 -22.64 35.41
C LYS A 401 -4.25 -21.42 34.78
N ASP A 402 -5.07 -20.47 34.35
CA ASP A 402 -4.64 -19.15 33.94
C ASP A 402 -4.82 -18.19 35.13
N PHE A 403 -3.70 -17.89 35.79
CA PHE A 403 -3.64 -17.11 37.02
C PHE A 403 -3.12 -15.68 36.80
N HIS A 404 -3.19 -15.18 35.58
CA HIS A 404 -3.10 -13.74 35.35
C HIS A 404 -4.25 -13.05 36.09
N LEU A 405 -4.02 -11.85 36.58
CA LEU A 405 -5.01 -11.04 37.26
C LEU A 405 -6.14 -10.70 36.29
N SER A 406 -7.37 -10.84 36.77
CA SER A 406 -8.54 -10.42 35.99
C SER A 406 -8.54 -8.89 35.87
N PRO A 407 -8.85 -8.31 34.71
CA PRO A 407 -9.09 -6.86 34.57
C PRO A 407 -10.18 -6.32 35.50
N SER A 408 -11.05 -7.19 36.01
CA SER A 408 -12.11 -6.84 36.97
C SER A 408 -11.71 -7.04 38.44
N ASP A 409 -10.50 -7.51 38.72
CA ASP A 409 -10.02 -7.66 40.09
C ASP A 409 -9.87 -6.27 40.76
N THR A 410 -10.25 -6.18 42.03
CA THR A 410 -10.20 -4.92 42.79
C THR A 410 -9.28 -5.00 44.00
N LYS A 411 -8.59 -6.13 44.18
CA LYS A 411 -7.85 -6.48 45.40
C LYS A 411 -6.35 -6.48 45.18
N ALA A 412 -5.88 -7.08 44.09
CA ALA A 412 -4.49 -7.11 43.68
C ALA A 412 -4.14 -5.96 42.74
N LEU A 413 -5.05 -5.57 41.84
CA LEU A 413 -4.80 -4.52 40.86
C LEU A 413 -4.49 -3.15 41.51
N ASP A 414 -3.38 -2.56 41.10
CA ASP A 414 -2.83 -1.28 41.54
C ASP A 414 -2.68 -1.18 43.08
N LYS A 415 -2.54 -2.31 43.78
CA LYS A 415 -2.43 -2.35 45.27
C LYS A 415 -1.03 -2.71 45.77
N GLY A 416 -0.09 -2.99 44.89
CA GLY A 416 1.30 -3.32 45.21
C GLY A 416 2.11 -2.10 45.63
N ILE A 417 3.15 -2.35 46.44
CA ILE A 417 4.20 -1.37 46.70
C ILE A 417 5.22 -1.37 45.56
N ASN A 418 5.72 -0.19 45.18
CA ASN A 418 6.74 -0.06 44.15
C ASN A 418 8.10 -0.57 44.67
N LEU A 419 8.69 -1.54 43.97
CA LEU A 419 9.98 -2.16 44.31
C LEU A 419 11.10 -1.87 43.29
N ILE A 420 10.92 -0.91 42.38
CA ILE A 420 11.91 -0.57 41.34
C ILE A 420 13.27 -0.13 41.89
N SER A 421 13.27 0.43 43.09
CA SER A 421 14.46 0.86 43.82
C SER A 421 14.58 0.19 45.19
N ASP A 422 13.96 -0.98 45.39
CA ASP A 422 14.17 -1.74 46.61
C ASP A 422 15.66 -2.14 46.72
N PRO A 423 16.31 -1.88 47.87
CA PRO A 423 17.76 -2.06 48.01
C PRO A 423 18.20 -3.53 47.99
N ASN A 424 17.28 -4.49 48.14
CA ASN A 424 17.60 -5.92 48.23
C ASN A 424 17.31 -6.65 46.92
N ILE A 425 16.15 -6.35 46.32
CA ILE A 425 15.72 -6.89 45.03
C ILE A 425 15.07 -5.76 44.22
N PRO A 426 15.85 -5.02 43.40
CA PRO A 426 15.25 -4.09 42.45
C PRO A 426 14.52 -4.88 41.37
N ILE A 427 13.20 -4.68 41.26
CA ILE A 427 12.33 -5.37 40.30
C ILE A 427 11.74 -4.33 39.36
N SER A 428 11.80 -4.54 38.05
CA SER A 428 11.21 -3.64 37.04
C SER A 428 10.17 -4.31 36.16
N SER A 429 9.99 -5.61 36.30
CA SER A 429 9.06 -6.38 35.47
C SER A 429 8.42 -7.53 36.24
N ASP A 430 7.31 -8.04 35.72
CA ASP A 430 6.69 -9.29 36.14
C ASP A 430 7.42 -10.53 35.60
N PHE A 431 6.79 -11.70 35.75
CA PHE A 431 7.31 -13.01 35.38
C PHE A 431 7.30 -13.32 33.87
N GLU A 432 6.59 -12.55 33.05
CA GLU A 432 6.63 -12.60 31.58
C GLU A 432 7.58 -11.55 30.99
N GLY A 433 7.89 -10.52 31.78
CA GLY A 433 8.75 -9.40 31.39
C GLY A 433 8.00 -8.11 31.07
N ASN A 434 6.70 -8.00 31.38
CA ASN A 434 5.96 -6.75 31.29
C ASN A 434 6.46 -5.77 32.35
N SER A 435 6.44 -4.48 32.04
CA SER A 435 6.99 -3.45 32.93
C SER A 435 6.15 -3.30 34.20
N ARG A 436 6.78 -2.92 35.31
CA ARG A 436 6.07 -2.57 36.56
C ARG A 436 6.31 -1.11 36.96
N PRO A 437 5.26 -0.29 37.16
CA PRO A 437 3.86 -0.62 36.89
C PRO A 437 3.54 -0.59 35.39
N SER A 438 2.58 -1.39 34.96
CA SER A 438 1.92 -1.26 33.64
C SER A 438 0.62 -0.46 33.72
N GLY A 439 0.03 -0.38 34.92
CA GLY A 439 -1.14 0.44 35.24
C GLY A 439 -0.81 1.71 36.01
N VAL A 440 -1.69 2.06 36.96
CA VAL A 440 -1.56 3.26 37.80
C VAL A 440 -0.55 3.05 38.93
N ALA A 441 -0.48 1.83 39.45
CA ALA A 441 0.47 1.39 40.45
C ALA A 441 0.85 -0.07 40.19
N TRP A 442 1.73 -0.61 41.02
CA TRP A 442 2.10 -2.01 40.91
C TRP A 442 0.93 -2.90 41.29
N ASP A 443 0.83 -4.06 40.68
CA ASP A 443 -0.05 -5.12 41.13
C ASP A 443 0.61 -5.98 42.21
N ILE A 444 -0.22 -6.57 43.07
CA ILE A 444 0.23 -7.61 44.00
C ILE A 444 0.26 -8.93 43.23
N GLY A 445 1.30 -9.74 43.46
CA GLY A 445 1.48 -11.06 42.84
C GLY A 445 2.54 -11.09 41.75
N ALA A 446 2.69 -12.26 41.12
CA ALA A 446 3.68 -12.53 40.09
C ALA A 446 3.37 -11.83 38.77
N ASP A 447 2.10 -11.64 38.47
CA ASP A 447 1.56 -10.99 37.28
C ASP A 447 1.40 -9.48 37.51
N GLU A 448 1.69 -8.69 36.48
CA GLU A 448 1.23 -7.30 36.37
C GLU A 448 0.25 -7.30 35.21
N LEU A 449 -0.98 -6.86 35.46
CA LEU A 449 -1.99 -6.74 34.42
C LEU A 449 -1.49 -5.76 33.37
N PHE A 450 -0.96 -6.33 32.31
CA PHE A 450 -0.54 -5.61 31.15
C PHE A 450 -1.75 -5.46 30.23
N ALA A 451 -2.38 -4.29 30.27
CA ALA A 451 -3.14 -3.86 29.11
C ALA A 451 -2.12 -3.65 27.99
N ALA A 452 -2.07 -4.57 27.03
CA ALA A 452 -1.26 -4.44 25.83
C ALA A 452 -1.43 -3.03 25.26
N GLN A 453 -0.33 -2.38 24.89
CA GLN A 453 -0.34 -1.00 24.39
C GLN A 453 0.16 -0.96 22.96
N GLY A 454 -0.40 -0.05 22.17
CA GLY A 454 0.05 0.25 20.82
C GLY A 454 -0.25 1.70 20.47
N ASN A 455 0.11 2.13 19.26
CA ASN A 455 -0.16 3.49 18.81
C ASN A 455 -1.10 3.52 17.61
N ILE A 456 -1.93 4.56 17.54
CA ILE A 456 -2.79 4.80 16.38
C ILE A 456 -2.42 6.16 15.79
N VAL A 457 -2.04 6.16 14.53
CA VAL A 457 -1.76 7.38 13.77
C VAL A 457 -2.96 7.72 12.90
N ILE A 458 -3.51 8.91 13.08
CA ILE A 458 -4.50 9.46 12.14
C ILE A 458 -3.76 10.47 11.27
N SER A 459 -3.86 10.31 9.95
CA SER A 459 -3.27 11.21 8.96
C SER A 459 -4.31 11.61 7.92
N ALA A 460 -3.99 12.63 7.13
CA ALA A 460 -4.80 13.06 6.00
C ALA A 460 -3.92 13.39 4.79
N THR A 461 -4.49 13.22 3.60
CA THR A 461 -3.88 13.60 2.31
C THR A 461 -4.87 14.39 1.47
N LEU A 462 -4.38 15.25 0.59
CA LEU A 462 -5.16 15.90 -0.49
C LEU A 462 -4.46 15.56 -1.81
N ASP A 463 -5.16 14.89 -2.72
CA ASP A 463 -4.62 14.40 -4.00
C ASP A 463 -3.34 13.57 -3.85
N GLY A 464 -3.25 12.80 -2.75
CA GLY A 464 -2.09 11.97 -2.42
C GLY A 464 -0.95 12.71 -1.69
N GLU A 465 -0.98 14.04 -1.62
CA GLU A 465 0.01 14.81 -0.87
C GLU A 465 -0.36 14.86 0.63
N PRO A 466 0.57 14.61 1.57
CA PRO A 466 0.26 14.49 2.99
C PRO A 466 0.12 15.83 3.72
N TRP A 467 -0.73 15.87 4.75
CA TRP A 467 -0.75 16.98 5.70
C TRP A 467 0.54 17.05 6.54
N PRO A 468 0.98 18.25 6.94
CA PRO A 468 0.33 19.55 6.74
C PRO A 468 0.70 20.26 5.41
N ILE A 469 1.43 19.58 4.51
CA ILE A 469 1.94 20.21 3.27
C ILE A 469 0.78 20.59 2.34
N SER A 470 -0.23 19.74 2.26
CA SER A 470 -1.40 19.91 1.39
C SER A 470 -2.64 20.48 2.07
N GLY A 471 -2.54 20.89 3.35
CA GLY A 471 -3.61 21.53 4.11
C GLY A 471 -3.37 21.50 5.62
N ASN A 472 -4.11 22.31 6.39
CA ASN A 472 -4.00 22.38 7.86
C ASN A 472 -5.34 22.64 8.57
N ASP A 473 -6.46 22.48 7.85
CA ASP A 473 -7.80 22.68 8.40
C ASP A 473 -8.15 21.59 9.42
N THR A 474 -9.09 21.85 10.32
CA THR A 474 -9.55 20.82 11.27
C THR A 474 -10.40 19.76 10.58
N VAL A 475 -10.29 18.51 11.02
CA VAL A 475 -11.15 17.40 10.58
C VAL A 475 -11.91 16.86 11.77
N ALA A 476 -13.23 16.83 11.70
CA ALA A 476 -14.08 16.18 12.68
C ALA A 476 -14.25 14.70 12.32
N TYR A 477 -13.74 13.81 13.18
CA TYR A 477 -13.88 12.36 13.07
C TYR A 477 -14.16 11.75 14.45
N THR A 478 -14.71 10.53 14.49
CA THR A 478 -14.68 9.68 15.68
C THR A 478 -13.66 8.57 15.55
N LEU A 479 -12.98 8.24 16.65
CA LEU A 479 -12.16 7.04 16.80
C LEU A 479 -12.70 6.23 17.99
N SER A 480 -13.40 5.14 17.68
CA SER A 480 -14.04 4.27 18.67
C SER A 480 -13.23 3.01 18.90
N GLY A 481 -12.90 2.72 20.15
CA GLY A 481 -12.30 1.46 20.60
C GLY A 481 -13.14 0.75 21.67
N PRO A 482 -12.65 -0.36 22.25
CA PRO A 482 -13.38 -1.15 23.25
C PRO A 482 -13.69 -0.38 24.54
N SER A 483 -12.83 0.57 24.90
CA SER A 483 -13.00 1.44 26.08
C SER A 483 -13.87 2.68 25.80
N GLY A 484 -14.40 2.82 24.58
CA GLY A 484 -15.23 3.94 24.15
C GLY A 484 -14.57 4.84 23.10
N ASP A 485 -15.15 6.03 22.94
CA ASP A 485 -14.72 7.07 22.00
C ASP A 485 -13.50 7.84 22.56
N ILE A 486 -12.42 7.91 21.79
CA ILE A 486 -11.17 8.62 22.13
C ILE A 486 -10.83 9.74 21.13
N SER A 487 -11.84 10.32 20.49
CA SER A 487 -11.69 11.21 19.34
C SER A 487 -10.93 12.51 19.59
N ASN A 488 -10.40 13.07 18.50
CA ASN A 488 -9.74 14.37 18.44
C ASN A 488 -10.11 15.02 17.10
N SER A 489 -9.64 16.25 16.83
CA SER A 489 -9.96 17.00 15.60
C SER A 489 -8.74 17.49 14.81
N PHE A 490 -7.55 17.03 15.20
CA PHE A 490 -6.28 17.39 14.56
C PHE A 490 -5.73 16.22 13.75
N VAL A 491 -5.09 16.55 12.63
CA VAL A 491 -4.45 15.60 11.74
C VAL A 491 -3.18 16.26 11.17
N PRO A 492 -2.02 15.56 11.11
CA PRO A 492 -1.78 14.25 11.69
C PRO A 492 -1.80 14.27 13.22
N PHE A 493 -2.30 13.21 13.84
CA PHE A 493 -2.29 13.03 15.29
C PHE A 493 -1.93 11.58 15.64
N THR A 494 -1.14 11.40 16.70
CA THR A 494 -0.77 10.08 17.20
C THR A 494 -1.33 9.88 18.60
N TYR A 495 -2.22 8.90 18.72
CA TYR A 495 -2.62 8.33 20.00
C TYR A 495 -1.53 7.36 20.44
N ASN A 496 -0.80 7.71 21.48
CA ASN A 496 0.24 6.86 22.03
C ASN A 496 -0.33 5.98 23.14
N ASN A 497 0.16 4.75 23.25
CA ASN A 497 -0.12 3.86 24.36
C ASN A 497 -1.63 3.57 24.58
N VAL A 498 -2.39 3.43 23.50
CA VAL A 498 -3.79 3.00 23.57
C VAL A 498 -3.85 1.47 23.70
N THR A 499 -4.94 0.97 24.28
CA THR A 499 -5.15 -0.48 24.47
C THR A 499 -5.03 -1.23 23.15
N ALA A 500 -4.15 -2.20 23.08
CA ALA A 500 -3.89 -3.04 21.91
C ALA A 500 -4.49 -4.44 22.11
N ASP A 501 -4.26 -5.30 21.12
CA ASP A 501 -4.97 -6.54 20.84
C ASP A 501 -6.49 -6.36 20.71
N GLU A 502 -6.88 -5.22 20.16
CA GLU A 502 -8.26 -4.75 20.09
C GLU A 502 -8.55 -4.07 18.74
N SER A 503 -9.83 -3.97 18.38
CA SER A 503 -10.26 -3.31 17.13
C SER A 503 -10.67 -1.86 17.35
N TYR A 504 -10.16 -0.97 16.51
CA TYR A 504 -10.50 0.45 16.49
C TYR A 504 -11.18 0.81 15.18
N THR A 505 -12.19 1.68 15.22
CA THR A 505 -12.94 2.13 14.05
C THR A 505 -12.93 3.65 13.97
N LEU A 506 -12.55 4.18 12.81
CA LEU A 506 -12.60 5.60 12.50
C LEU A 506 -13.85 5.93 11.66
N ALA A 507 -14.54 7.01 11.99
CA ALA A 507 -15.62 7.56 11.16
C ALA A 507 -15.43 9.06 10.97
N TYR A 508 -15.53 9.55 9.74
CA TYR A 508 -15.43 10.98 9.43
C TYR A 508 -16.81 11.66 9.47
N PHE A 509 -16.87 12.92 9.90
CA PHE A 509 -18.09 13.73 9.90
C PHE A 509 -18.01 14.95 8.98
N SER A 510 -16.98 15.79 9.15
CA SER A 510 -16.86 17.07 8.43
C SER A 510 -15.46 17.68 8.54
N GLY A 511 -15.15 18.72 7.78
CA GLY A 511 -13.87 19.43 7.79
C GLY A 511 -12.96 19.07 6.61
N GLY A 512 -11.66 19.33 6.74
CA GLY A 512 -10.71 19.17 5.63
C GLY A 512 -10.56 20.44 4.76
N PRO A 513 -9.73 20.38 3.69
CA PRO A 513 -9.41 21.54 2.88
C PRO A 513 -10.64 22.11 2.16
N ALA A 514 -10.75 23.43 2.07
CA ALA A 514 -11.86 24.07 1.37
C ALA A 514 -11.96 23.62 -0.10
N GLY A 515 -13.14 23.11 -0.51
CA GLY A 515 -13.39 22.62 -1.87
C GLY A 515 -12.88 21.21 -2.16
N ALA A 516 -12.30 20.52 -1.17
CA ALA A 516 -11.97 19.10 -1.26
C ALA A 516 -13.07 18.24 -0.64
N ILE A 517 -13.22 17.01 -1.13
CA ILE A 517 -14.13 16.02 -0.55
C ILE A 517 -13.33 14.80 -0.07
N LEU A 518 -13.81 14.15 1.00
CA LEU A 518 -13.21 12.90 1.46
C LEU A 518 -13.55 11.79 0.47
N HIS A 519 -12.55 11.28 -0.25
CA HIS A 519 -12.72 10.19 -1.21
C HIS A 519 -12.74 8.81 -0.54
N SER A 520 -11.86 8.59 0.45
CA SER A 520 -11.80 7.31 1.19
C SER A 520 -11.06 7.45 2.51
N ILE A 521 -11.20 6.44 3.39
CA ILE A 521 -10.34 6.25 4.55
C ILE A 521 -9.61 4.92 4.38
N SER A 522 -8.28 4.94 4.45
CA SER A 522 -7.44 3.75 4.35
C SER A 522 -6.96 3.25 5.72
N PRO A 523 -6.88 1.92 5.95
CA PRO A 523 -7.32 0.84 5.06
C PRO A 523 -8.85 0.64 5.09
N ILE A 524 -9.41 0.16 3.97
CA ILE A 524 -10.85 -0.11 3.80
C ILE A 524 -11.11 -1.58 4.15
N LEU A 525 -11.89 -1.90 5.20
CA LEU A 525 -12.72 -3.12 5.39
C LEU A 525 -13.10 -3.35 6.88
N PRO A 526 -14.34 -3.77 7.23
CA PRO A 526 -15.64 -3.58 6.56
C PRO A 526 -16.26 -2.19 6.82
N VAL A 527 -15.62 -1.41 7.68
CA VAL A 527 -15.65 0.06 7.84
C VAL A 527 -14.17 0.45 8.04
N SER A 528 -13.80 1.71 8.29
CA SER A 528 -12.40 2.07 8.59
C SER A 528 -11.98 1.50 9.95
N SER A 529 -11.91 0.18 10.06
CA SER A 529 -11.63 -0.57 11.27
C SER A 529 -10.32 -1.33 11.11
N GLN A 530 -9.51 -1.33 12.17
CA GLN A 530 -8.24 -2.02 12.21
C GLN A 530 -8.05 -2.66 13.59
N PHE A 531 -7.59 -3.90 13.58
CA PHE A 531 -7.04 -4.54 14.78
C PHE A 531 -5.67 -3.92 15.05
N LEU A 532 -5.43 -3.46 16.29
CA LEU A 532 -4.14 -2.96 16.76
C LEU A 532 -3.44 -4.07 17.56
N PRO A 533 -2.43 -4.78 17.02
CA PRO A 533 -1.65 -5.74 17.79
C PRO A 533 -0.79 -5.07 18.87
N SER A 534 -0.58 -5.76 19.99
CA SER A 534 0.30 -5.31 21.07
C SER A 534 1.71 -4.93 20.60
N GLY A 535 2.21 -3.79 21.10
CA GLY A 535 3.55 -3.28 20.80
C GLY A 535 3.73 -2.72 19.38
N THR A 536 2.65 -2.57 18.61
CA THR A 536 2.71 -2.10 17.21
C THR A 536 2.07 -0.72 17.03
N SER A 537 2.02 -0.25 15.79
CA SER A 537 1.28 0.96 15.42
C SER A 537 0.45 0.69 14.18
N ILE A 538 -0.81 1.14 14.19
CA ILE A 538 -1.70 1.13 13.03
C ILE A 538 -1.96 2.57 12.57
N SER A 539 -2.40 2.75 11.33
CA SER A 539 -2.65 4.08 10.77
C SER A 539 -3.98 4.15 10.03
N PHE A 540 -4.78 5.17 10.31
CA PHE A 540 -5.91 5.56 9.47
C PHE A 540 -5.54 6.79 8.66
N ASN A 541 -5.73 6.74 7.34
CA ASN A 541 -5.48 7.89 6.47
C ASN A 541 -6.78 8.38 5.83
N LEU A 542 -7.15 9.63 6.09
CA LEU A 542 -8.25 10.34 5.44
C LEU A 542 -7.77 10.87 4.08
N ASN A 543 -8.24 10.27 2.98
CA ASN A 543 -7.82 10.63 1.63
C ASN A 543 -8.81 11.64 1.02
N PHE A 544 -8.46 12.92 1.04
CA PHE A 544 -9.21 13.96 0.34
C PHE A 544 -8.74 14.05 -1.12
N VAL A 545 -9.66 14.43 -2.00
CA VAL A 545 -9.37 14.79 -3.39
C VAL A 545 -9.85 16.21 -3.65
N SER A 546 -9.08 16.96 -4.43
CA SER A 546 -9.54 18.26 -4.92
C SER A 546 -10.73 18.03 -5.85
N GLY A 547 -11.73 18.91 -5.77
CA GLY A 547 -12.99 18.80 -6.51
C GLY A 547 -12.89 18.86 -8.05
N SER A 548 -11.72 18.66 -8.67
CA SER A 548 -11.51 18.75 -10.12
C SER A 548 -11.41 17.38 -10.84
N ASN A 549 -11.83 16.28 -10.20
CA ASN A 549 -11.58 14.93 -10.72
C ASN A 549 -12.77 13.93 -10.59
N LEU A 550 -14.00 14.41 -10.43
CA LEU A 550 -15.18 13.52 -10.31
C LEU A 550 -15.79 13.13 -11.66
N CYS A 551 -15.48 13.83 -12.75
CA CYS A 551 -16.00 13.48 -14.07
C CYS A 551 -15.34 12.19 -14.61
N PRO A 552 -16.06 11.06 -14.76
CA PRO A 552 -15.50 9.81 -15.27
C PRO A 552 -15.36 9.79 -16.80
N LEU A 553 -15.84 10.83 -17.50
CA LEU A 553 -15.85 10.88 -18.95
C LEU A 553 -14.45 11.24 -19.49
N THR A 554 -13.96 10.44 -20.42
CA THR A 554 -12.65 10.64 -21.04
C THR A 554 -12.75 11.42 -22.36
N PRO A 555 -11.81 12.35 -22.63
CA PRO A 555 -11.74 13.01 -23.93
C PRO A 555 -11.54 12.02 -25.07
N GLN A 556 -12.30 12.17 -26.15
CA GLN A 556 -12.15 11.41 -27.39
C GLN A 556 -12.38 12.31 -28.61
N SER A 557 -12.01 11.83 -29.80
CA SER A 557 -12.20 12.59 -31.04
C SER A 557 -13.67 12.96 -31.24
N LYS A 558 -13.94 14.25 -31.55
CA LYS A 558 -15.29 14.81 -31.73
C LYS A 558 -16.24 14.68 -30.52
N ARG A 559 -15.68 14.50 -29.31
CA ARG A 559 -16.39 14.66 -28.04
C ARG A 559 -16.04 15.99 -27.40
N THR A 560 -17.04 16.76 -27.02
CA THR A 560 -16.90 17.93 -26.15
C THR A 560 -17.36 17.55 -24.74
N ILE A 561 -16.54 17.77 -23.73
CA ILE A 561 -16.89 17.55 -22.32
C ILE A 561 -16.99 18.91 -21.62
N ILE A 562 -18.07 19.11 -20.87
CA ILE A 562 -18.22 20.24 -19.96
C ILE A 562 -18.28 19.72 -18.52
N SER A 563 -17.39 20.24 -17.66
CA SER A 563 -17.39 19.96 -16.21
C SER A 563 -18.21 21.02 -15.50
N PHE A 564 -19.00 20.61 -14.52
CA PHE A 564 -19.86 21.50 -13.74
C PHE A 564 -19.18 22.00 -12.46
N GLU A 565 -17.91 22.37 -12.55
CA GLU A 565 -17.13 22.83 -11.41
C GLU A 565 -17.34 24.32 -11.11
N PRO A 566 -17.39 24.72 -9.81
CA PRO A 566 -17.47 23.85 -8.64
C PRO A 566 -18.82 23.12 -8.57
N TYR A 567 -18.83 21.82 -8.26
CA TYR A 567 -20.05 21.02 -8.23
C TYR A 567 -21.04 21.58 -7.19
N GLN A 568 -22.29 21.77 -7.62
CA GLN A 568 -23.37 22.30 -6.80
C GLN A 568 -24.49 21.26 -6.71
N GLU A 569 -25.01 21.06 -5.50
CA GLU A 569 -26.21 20.26 -5.32
C GLU A 569 -27.40 20.99 -5.94
N ILE A 570 -28.18 20.27 -6.76
CA ILE A 570 -29.51 20.70 -7.16
C ILE A 570 -30.54 19.73 -6.61
N SER A 571 -31.70 20.25 -6.21
CA SER A 571 -32.70 19.47 -5.50
C SER A 571 -34.13 19.92 -5.75
N SER A 572 -35.07 19.08 -5.36
CA SER A 572 -36.49 19.39 -5.21
C SER A 572 -36.89 18.99 -3.79
N PRO A 573 -37.24 19.97 -2.91
CA PRO A 573 -38.43 20.81 -3.06
C PRO A 573 -38.16 22.31 -3.34
N ALA A 574 -39.24 23.09 -3.51
CA ALA A 574 -39.24 24.53 -3.85
C ALA A 574 -38.35 25.46 -2.97
N LEU A 575 -37.94 24.98 -1.80
CA LEU A 575 -37.10 25.72 -0.84
C LEU A 575 -35.59 25.55 -1.10
N ALA A 576 -35.20 24.66 -2.01
CA ALA A 576 -33.82 24.33 -2.29
C ALA A 576 -33.40 24.75 -3.72
N PRO A 577 -32.09 24.90 -3.99
CA PRO A 577 -31.60 25.24 -5.33
C PRO A 577 -31.97 24.14 -6.33
N HIS A 578 -32.82 24.44 -7.32
CA HIS A 578 -33.30 23.45 -8.31
C HIS A 578 -32.62 23.56 -9.68
N MET A 579 -31.70 24.53 -9.82
CA MET A 579 -30.93 24.77 -11.03
C MET A 579 -29.51 25.23 -10.68
N GLY A 580 -28.59 25.04 -11.61
CA GLY A 580 -27.21 25.51 -11.54
C GLY A 580 -26.71 26.04 -12.90
N GLY A 581 -25.70 26.91 -12.87
CA GLY A 581 -25.14 27.54 -14.07
C GLY A 581 -25.58 29.00 -14.27
N PRO A 582 -25.35 29.59 -15.47
CA PRO A 582 -24.89 28.92 -16.70
C PRO A 582 -23.40 28.55 -16.67
N PHE A 583 -23.07 27.39 -17.23
CA PHE A 583 -21.70 26.92 -17.46
C PHE A 583 -21.30 27.20 -18.91
N LEU A 584 -20.18 27.91 -19.09
CA LEU A 584 -19.71 28.34 -20.41
C LEU A 584 -18.88 27.25 -21.09
N PHE A 585 -19.09 27.05 -22.39
CA PHE A 585 -18.17 26.28 -23.21
C PHE A 585 -16.92 27.11 -23.51
N SER A 586 -15.74 26.53 -23.33
CA SER A 586 -14.46 27.20 -23.65
C SER A 586 -14.32 27.51 -25.15
N THR A 587 -14.96 26.70 -25.99
CA THR A 587 -15.21 26.92 -27.41
C THR A 587 -16.67 26.56 -27.67
N PRO A 588 -17.48 27.41 -28.33
CA PRO A 588 -18.90 27.10 -28.58
C PRO A 588 -19.08 25.73 -29.22
N LEU A 589 -20.05 24.95 -28.72
CA LEU A 589 -20.40 23.67 -29.31
C LEU A 589 -21.16 23.94 -30.62
N PRO A 590 -20.66 23.51 -31.79
CA PRO A 590 -21.26 23.88 -33.05
C PRO A 590 -22.63 23.22 -33.25
N ALA A 591 -23.51 23.87 -34.03
CA ALA A 591 -24.75 23.25 -34.50
C ALA A 591 -24.48 21.89 -35.17
N GLY A 592 -25.31 20.89 -34.88
CA GLY A 592 -25.09 19.52 -35.32
C GLY A 592 -25.98 18.49 -34.63
N GLU A 593 -25.68 17.21 -34.85
CA GLU A 593 -26.39 16.08 -34.28
C GLU A 593 -25.51 15.39 -33.22
N TYR A 594 -26.03 15.23 -32.00
CA TYR A 594 -25.23 14.77 -30.86
C TYR A 594 -25.90 13.66 -30.04
N ASP A 595 -25.07 12.73 -29.57
CA ASP A 595 -25.36 11.81 -28.48
C ASP A 595 -24.92 12.45 -27.16
N ILE A 596 -25.81 12.52 -26.18
CA ILE A 596 -25.58 13.28 -24.94
C ILE A 596 -25.48 12.33 -23.76
N THR A 597 -24.33 12.35 -23.08
CA THR A 597 -24.11 11.59 -21.84
C THR A 597 -24.03 12.54 -20.66
N LEU A 598 -24.83 12.30 -19.62
CA LEU A 598 -24.81 13.07 -18.36
C LEU A 598 -24.26 12.21 -17.22
N VAL A 599 -23.55 12.86 -16.29
CA VAL A 599 -23.06 12.23 -15.06
C VAL A 599 -23.60 12.98 -13.85
N SER A 600 -24.23 12.25 -12.95
CA SER A 600 -24.64 12.73 -11.62
C SER A 600 -24.02 11.87 -10.53
N TYR A 601 -23.92 12.48 -9.35
CA TYR A 601 -23.44 11.86 -8.12
C TYR A 601 -24.41 12.15 -6.97
N ASP A 602 -24.64 11.17 -6.11
CA ASP A 602 -25.20 11.39 -4.77
C ASP A 602 -24.41 10.59 -3.72
N HIS A 603 -24.34 11.10 -2.49
CA HIS A 603 -23.52 10.57 -1.41
C HIS A 603 -24.34 9.71 -0.44
N HIS A 604 -24.57 8.45 -0.80
CA HIS A 604 -25.34 7.48 0.00
C HIS A 604 -24.49 6.85 1.13
N MET A 605 -23.99 7.63 2.09
CA MET A 605 -23.12 7.08 3.15
C MET A 605 -23.80 6.95 4.52
N GLY A 606 -24.04 5.69 4.94
CA GLY A 606 -24.34 5.34 6.33
C GLY A 606 -24.41 3.84 6.62
N ALA A 607 -23.59 3.36 7.56
CA ALA A 607 -23.76 2.03 8.15
C ALA A 607 -25.05 2.00 8.99
N GLY A 608 -26.05 1.23 8.54
CA GLY A 608 -27.27 0.96 9.30
C GLY A 608 -28.56 1.67 8.86
N GLY A 609 -28.63 2.25 7.65
CA GLY A 609 -29.91 2.60 7.00
C GLY A 609 -30.88 3.41 7.86
N SER A 610 -30.38 4.31 8.72
CA SER A 610 -31.23 5.08 9.62
C SER A 610 -31.84 6.30 8.92
N GLY A 611 -32.77 6.02 8.00
CA GLY A 611 -34.04 6.74 7.93
C GLY A 611 -34.07 8.04 7.14
N TYR A 612 -33.90 7.95 5.82
CA TYR A 612 -34.89 8.25 4.76
C TYR A 612 -34.08 8.31 3.45
N GLN A 613 -33.66 7.14 2.96
CA GLN A 613 -32.85 7.01 1.75
C GLN A 613 -33.67 6.79 0.48
N HIS A 614 -34.99 6.81 0.61
CA HIS A 614 -35.86 6.77 -0.55
C HIS A 614 -36.03 8.20 -1.08
N GLN A 615 -35.16 8.59 -2.01
CA GLN A 615 -35.28 9.84 -2.77
C GLN A 615 -35.68 9.50 -4.23
N PRO A 616 -36.93 9.06 -4.45
CA PRO A 616 -37.35 8.73 -5.80
C PRO A 616 -37.38 10.03 -6.60
N ASN A 617 -36.55 10.12 -7.64
CA ASN A 617 -36.38 11.24 -8.58
C ASN A 617 -35.12 12.09 -8.42
N GLU A 618 -34.00 11.52 -8.00
CA GLU A 618 -32.66 12.08 -8.14
C GLU A 618 -32.23 12.07 -9.62
N LYS A 619 -32.73 13.05 -10.38
CA LYS A 619 -32.43 13.17 -11.81
C LYS A 619 -32.29 14.62 -12.27
N PHE A 620 -31.48 14.85 -13.30
CA PHE A 620 -31.30 16.17 -13.88
C PHE A 620 -31.20 16.14 -15.41
N TYR A 621 -31.45 17.29 -16.04
CA TYR A 621 -31.28 17.52 -17.47
C TYR A 621 -30.58 18.86 -17.72
N LEU A 622 -30.18 19.09 -18.97
CA LEU A 622 -29.53 20.32 -19.40
C LEU A 622 -30.44 21.14 -20.29
N LYS A 623 -30.38 22.47 -20.15
CA LYS A 623 -30.81 23.43 -21.16
C LYS A 623 -29.59 23.95 -21.89
N LEU A 624 -29.62 23.93 -23.22
CA LEU A 624 -28.54 24.43 -24.08
C LEU A 624 -28.93 25.82 -24.58
N LEU A 625 -28.06 26.81 -24.36
CA LEU A 625 -28.34 28.21 -24.64
C LEU A 625 -27.40 28.78 -25.70
N ASP A 626 -27.94 29.66 -26.54
CA ASP A 626 -27.17 30.42 -27.52
C ASP A 626 -26.41 31.60 -26.88
N GLN A 627 -25.82 32.46 -27.72
CA GLN A 627 -25.05 33.62 -27.28
C GLN A 627 -25.90 34.67 -26.53
N ASP A 628 -27.20 34.76 -26.84
CA ASP A 628 -28.14 35.71 -26.24
C ASP A 628 -28.83 35.12 -25.00
N SER A 629 -28.41 33.91 -24.57
CA SER A 629 -29.01 33.13 -23.49
C SER A 629 -30.44 32.67 -23.78
N ASP A 630 -30.81 32.55 -25.04
CA ASP A 630 -32.06 31.92 -25.45
C ASP A 630 -31.89 30.39 -25.52
N ILE A 631 -32.93 29.65 -25.14
CA ILE A 631 -32.89 28.18 -25.13
C ILE A 631 -32.98 27.66 -26.57
N ILE A 632 -31.96 26.91 -26.99
CA ILE A 632 -31.93 26.19 -28.28
C ILE A 632 -32.73 24.89 -28.14
N VAL A 633 -32.34 24.05 -27.18
CA VAL A 633 -32.93 22.73 -26.93
C VAL A 633 -32.66 22.28 -25.49
N SER A 634 -33.47 21.36 -24.96
CA SER A 634 -33.24 20.69 -23.68
C SER A 634 -32.93 19.22 -23.90
N THR A 635 -32.06 18.65 -23.07
CA THR A 635 -31.77 17.21 -23.08
C THR A 635 -32.87 16.45 -22.35
N ASP A 636 -32.87 15.13 -22.51
CA ASP A 636 -33.60 14.24 -21.61
C ASP A 636 -32.91 14.23 -20.23
N SER A 637 -33.64 13.82 -19.19
CA SER A 637 -33.07 13.68 -17.84
C SER A 637 -32.32 12.37 -17.65
N THR A 638 -31.37 12.34 -16.72
CA THR A 638 -30.82 11.08 -16.21
C THR A 638 -31.93 10.18 -15.65
N PRO A 639 -31.71 8.85 -15.60
CA PRO A 639 -32.50 8.02 -14.71
C PRO A 639 -32.26 8.44 -13.25
N ASP A 640 -33.17 7.98 -12.39
CA ASP A 640 -33.04 8.08 -10.95
C ASP A 640 -31.74 7.42 -10.47
N ILE A 641 -31.05 8.05 -9.52
CA ILE A 641 -29.96 7.39 -8.79
C ILE A 641 -30.63 6.39 -7.84
N SER A 642 -30.15 5.14 -7.82
CA SER A 642 -30.72 4.13 -6.91
C SER A 642 -30.10 4.29 -5.52
N ASP A 643 -30.86 3.98 -4.45
CA ASP A 643 -30.45 4.13 -3.04
C ASP A 643 -29.08 3.49 -2.66
N ASP A 644 -28.56 2.56 -3.47
CA ASP A 644 -27.27 1.85 -3.27
C ASP A 644 -26.18 2.25 -4.31
N GLN A 645 -26.39 3.34 -5.07
CA GLN A 645 -25.47 3.80 -6.11
C GLN A 645 -25.07 5.26 -5.90
N ASP A 646 -23.76 5.50 -5.92
CA ASP A 646 -23.23 6.85 -5.77
C ASP A 646 -23.19 7.63 -7.09
N TYR A 647 -23.12 6.95 -8.25
CA TYR A 647 -22.97 7.58 -9.55
C TYR A 647 -23.96 7.02 -10.57
N VAL A 648 -24.49 7.91 -11.40
CA VAL A 648 -25.19 7.55 -12.64
C VAL A 648 -24.47 8.21 -13.81
N THR A 649 -24.04 7.39 -14.77
CA THR A 649 -23.58 7.84 -16.09
C THR A 649 -24.57 7.34 -17.13
N ALA A 650 -25.32 8.25 -17.75
CA ALA A 650 -26.42 7.89 -18.63
C ALA A 650 -26.33 8.62 -19.98
N LEU A 651 -26.43 7.86 -21.06
CA LEU A 651 -26.73 8.38 -22.39
C LEU A 651 -28.21 8.79 -22.40
N VAL A 652 -28.49 10.09 -22.29
CA VAL A 652 -29.85 10.62 -22.15
C VAL A 652 -30.50 10.91 -23.50
N ASN A 653 -29.74 11.34 -24.50
CA ASN A 653 -30.25 11.52 -25.86
C ASN A 653 -29.38 10.77 -26.86
N THR A 654 -30.01 10.27 -27.91
CA THR A 654 -29.33 9.86 -29.14
C THR A 654 -29.78 10.76 -30.27
N ASN A 655 -28.85 11.20 -31.13
CA ASN A 655 -29.15 11.97 -32.33
C ASN A 655 -29.91 13.29 -32.09
N LEU A 656 -29.62 13.97 -30.98
CA LEU A 656 -30.25 15.24 -30.62
C LEU A 656 -29.84 16.32 -31.62
N GLN A 657 -30.81 16.94 -32.29
CA GLN A 657 -30.58 18.04 -33.23
C GLN A 657 -30.36 19.35 -32.47
N ILE A 658 -29.18 19.94 -32.63
CA ILE A 658 -28.82 21.25 -32.09
C ILE A 658 -28.77 22.23 -33.27
N ALA A 659 -29.74 23.15 -33.34
CA ALA A 659 -29.94 23.99 -34.52
C ALA A 659 -28.97 25.18 -34.64
N ASN A 660 -28.40 25.64 -33.53
CA ASN A 660 -27.47 26.78 -33.45
C ASN A 660 -26.29 26.44 -32.54
N ASP A 661 -25.18 27.17 -32.66
CA ASP A 661 -24.03 27.01 -31.77
C ASP A 661 -24.42 27.27 -30.30
N VAL A 662 -24.01 26.38 -29.40
CA VAL A 662 -24.28 26.47 -27.95
C VAL A 662 -23.12 27.15 -27.26
N TYR A 663 -23.41 28.22 -26.52
CA TYR A 663 -22.41 29.01 -25.79
C TYR A 663 -22.38 28.67 -24.30
N SER A 664 -23.52 28.24 -23.75
CA SER A 664 -23.60 27.88 -22.34
C SER A 664 -24.69 26.84 -22.07
N THR A 665 -24.65 26.24 -20.88
CA THR A 665 -25.67 25.31 -20.42
C THR A 665 -26.08 25.55 -18.96
N GLU A 666 -27.36 25.32 -18.66
CA GLU A 666 -27.88 25.28 -17.30
C GLU A 666 -28.31 23.86 -16.96
N MET A 667 -28.03 23.43 -15.71
CA MET A 667 -28.54 22.18 -15.16
C MET A 667 -29.86 22.44 -14.43
N TRP A 668 -30.82 21.53 -14.58
CA TRP A 668 -32.14 21.64 -13.98
C TRP A 668 -32.56 20.31 -13.36
N HIS A 669 -33.12 20.37 -12.14
CA HIS A 669 -33.62 19.18 -11.47
C HIS A 669 -34.86 18.64 -12.21
N GLY A 670 -34.83 17.36 -12.61
CA GLY A 670 -35.78 16.76 -13.54
C GLY A 670 -37.16 16.44 -12.96
N ALA A 671 -37.34 16.57 -11.65
CA ALA A 671 -38.64 16.42 -10.97
C ALA A 671 -39.16 17.72 -10.32
N TYR A 672 -38.47 18.84 -10.47
CA TYR A 672 -38.92 20.09 -9.86
C TYR A 672 -40.22 20.61 -10.52
N ILE A 673 -41.28 20.98 -9.78
CA ILE A 673 -41.42 20.98 -8.32
C ILE A 673 -42.05 19.67 -7.83
N ASP A 674 -41.28 18.92 -7.06
CA ASP A 674 -41.72 17.82 -6.21
C ASP A 674 -41.46 18.19 -4.74
N ASN A 675 -42.51 18.19 -3.92
CA ASN A 675 -42.43 18.51 -2.49
C ASN A 675 -42.75 17.29 -1.61
N SER A 676 -42.90 16.08 -2.17
CA SER A 676 -43.16 14.87 -1.37
C SER A 676 -41.95 14.47 -0.55
N ASP A 677 -40.77 14.54 -1.16
CA ASP A 677 -39.49 14.11 -0.60
C ASP A 677 -38.38 15.09 -1.01
N TYR A 678 -37.28 15.10 -0.25
CA TYR A 678 -36.08 15.85 -0.62
C TYR A 678 -35.28 14.98 -1.58
N ASN A 679 -35.20 15.37 -2.85
CA ASN A 679 -34.44 14.65 -3.87
C ASN A 679 -33.27 15.55 -4.28
N GLY A 680 -32.06 15.24 -3.85
CA GLY A 680 -30.87 16.07 -4.08
C GLY A 680 -29.77 15.28 -4.77
N LEU A 681 -29.09 15.92 -5.72
CA LEU A 681 -27.96 15.30 -6.43
C LEU A 681 -26.96 16.35 -6.88
N TYR A 682 -25.75 15.92 -7.20
CA TYR A 682 -24.68 16.72 -7.78
C TYR A 682 -24.51 16.40 -9.27
N PRO A 683 -24.88 17.30 -10.19
CA PRO A 683 -24.46 17.22 -11.57
C PRO A 683 -22.94 17.36 -11.67
N ILE A 684 -22.28 16.38 -12.28
CA ILE A 684 -20.81 16.32 -12.34
C ILE A 684 -20.29 16.82 -13.69
N CYS A 685 -20.74 16.22 -14.79
CA CYS A 685 -20.32 16.64 -16.12
C CYS A 685 -21.25 16.13 -17.22
N ALA A 686 -21.04 16.61 -18.44
CA ALA A 686 -21.72 16.13 -19.63
C ALA A 686 -20.76 15.96 -20.81
N ALA A 687 -20.99 14.93 -21.64
CA ALA A 687 -20.34 14.76 -22.93
C ALA A 687 -21.34 14.94 -24.07
N PHE A 688 -20.89 15.68 -25.09
CA PHE A 688 -21.55 15.89 -26.37
C PHE A 688 -20.72 15.17 -27.43
N ASP A 689 -21.17 13.98 -27.82
CA ASP A 689 -20.55 13.16 -28.84
C ASP A 689 -21.22 13.45 -30.19
N GLU A 690 -20.49 13.98 -31.17
CA GLU A 690 -21.05 14.24 -32.51
C GLU A 690 -21.48 12.92 -33.16
N SER A 691 -22.79 12.69 -33.26
CA SER A 691 -23.37 11.38 -33.62
C SER A 691 -23.52 11.16 -35.13
N PHE A 692 -23.34 12.23 -35.93
CA PHE A 692 -23.25 12.18 -37.38
C PHE A 692 -22.60 13.45 -37.98
N ASP A 693 -21.50 13.30 -38.71
CA ASP A 693 -20.87 14.38 -39.51
C ASP A 693 -20.27 13.82 -40.81
N TYR A 694 -20.23 14.64 -41.86
CA TYR A 694 -19.63 14.27 -43.14
C TYR A 694 -19.01 15.47 -43.86
N SER A 695 -18.04 15.21 -44.73
CA SER A 695 -17.45 16.20 -45.63
C SER A 695 -17.73 15.86 -47.09
N LEU A 696 -17.80 16.89 -47.92
CA LEU A 696 -17.88 16.77 -49.38
C LEU A 696 -16.59 17.27 -50.02
N SER A 697 -16.10 16.57 -51.03
CA SER A 697 -15.04 17.05 -51.92
C SER A 697 -15.36 16.74 -53.37
N ASP A 698 -14.91 17.56 -54.29
CA ASP A 698 -15.11 17.39 -55.74
C ASP A 698 -13.82 16.99 -56.48
N SER A 699 -13.95 16.62 -57.75
CA SER A 699 -12.82 16.24 -58.61
C SER A 699 -12.08 17.41 -59.26
N GLY A 700 -12.34 18.65 -58.83
CA GLY A 700 -11.80 19.89 -59.41
C GLY A 700 -12.59 20.37 -60.63
N THR A 701 -12.05 21.37 -61.33
CA THR A 701 -12.69 22.03 -62.49
C THR A 701 -13.10 21.05 -63.59
N SER A 702 -14.38 21.11 -64.01
CA SER A 702 -14.89 20.35 -65.13
C SER A 702 -14.80 21.18 -66.41
N ASN A 703 -14.06 20.70 -67.41
CA ASN A 703 -13.89 21.37 -68.70
C ASN A 703 -14.71 20.68 -69.78
N VAL A 704 -15.35 21.44 -70.65
CA VAL A 704 -16.06 20.91 -71.83
C VAL A 704 -15.91 21.87 -73.00
N ILE A 705 -15.60 21.31 -74.17
CA ILE A 705 -15.54 22.05 -75.43
C ILE A 705 -16.90 21.88 -76.10
N LYS A 706 -17.60 22.99 -76.37
CA LYS A 706 -18.89 22.95 -77.07
C LYS A 706 -18.69 22.51 -78.52
N THR A 707 -19.65 21.76 -79.06
CA THR A 707 -19.73 21.41 -80.48
C THR A 707 -21.12 21.75 -81.01
N ASP A 708 -21.41 21.41 -82.26
CA ASP A 708 -22.72 21.61 -82.89
C ASP A 708 -23.83 20.69 -82.32
N SER A 709 -23.50 19.83 -81.36
CA SER A 709 -24.44 18.97 -80.63
C SER A 709 -24.23 19.06 -79.12
N ASP A 710 -25.14 18.51 -78.33
CA ASP A 710 -24.96 18.42 -76.88
C ASP A 710 -23.65 17.70 -76.53
N THR A 711 -22.90 18.29 -75.60
CA THR A 711 -21.64 17.76 -75.08
C THR A 711 -21.74 17.55 -73.58
N PHE A 712 -20.90 16.68 -73.02
CA PHE A 712 -21.02 16.28 -71.62
C PHE A 712 -19.74 16.54 -70.84
N ALA A 713 -19.89 17.11 -69.65
CA ALA A 713 -18.85 17.19 -68.64
C ALA A 713 -19.29 16.41 -67.41
N GLN A 714 -18.34 15.87 -66.66
CA GLN A 714 -18.62 15.20 -65.40
C GLN A 714 -17.80 15.77 -64.26
N ASN A 715 -18.36 15.71 -63.05
CA ASN A 715 -17.66 15.95 -61.81
C ASN A 715 -17.99 14.85 -60.81
N THR A 716 -16.99 14.41 -60.04
CA THR A 716 -17.15 13.36 -59.04
C THR A 716 -17.14 13.97 -57.65
N ILE A 717 -18.25 13.83 -56.93
CA ILE A 717 -18.41 14.25 -55.54
C ILE A 717 -18.14 13.06 -54.62
N THR A 718 -17.10 13.17 -53.81
CA THR A 718 -16.76 12.19 -52.78
C THR A 718 -17.39 12.60 -51.45
N LYS A 719 -18.14 11.67 -50.85
CA LYS A 719 -18.77 11.83 -49.54
C LYS A 719 -17.93 11.07 -48.52
N THR A 720 -17.41 11.75 -47.50
CA THR A 720 -16.57 11.13 -46.47
C THR A 720 -17.25 11.26 -45.12
N LEU A 721 -17.45 10.13 -44.43
CA LEU A 721 -17.96 10.11 -43.06
C LEU A 721 -16.87 10.66 -42.12
N VAL A 722 -17.21 11.66 -41.32
CA VAL A 722 -16.30 12.30 -40.36
C VAL A 722 -16.53 11.73 -38.95
N SER A 723 -17.79 11.55 -38.54
CA SER A 723 -18.17 10.90 -37.28
C SER A 723 -19.55 10.26 -37.38
N GLY A 724 -19.85 9.31 -36.49
CA GLY A 724 -21.18 8.72 -36.38
C GLY A 724 -21.46 7.49 -37.26
N ALA A 725 -22.73 7.08 -37.31
CA ALA A 725 -23.17 5.98 -38.16
C ALA A 725 -23.41 6.45 -39.61
N ALA A 726 -23.01 5.64 -40.60
CA ALA A 726 -23.22 5.95 -42.00
C ALA A 726 -24.72 6.07 -42.35
N ARG A 727 -25.11 7.20 -42.96
CA ARG A 727 -26.46 7.46 -43.46
C ARG A 727 -26.42 7.86 -44.95
N ASN A 728 -27.57 7.91 -45.61
CA ASN A 728 -27.64 8.40 -46.99
C ASN A 728 -27.56 9.94 -47.02
N ILE A 729 -26.76 10.48 -47.93
CA ILE A 729 -26.62 11.93 -48.15
C ILE A 729 -27.19 12.28 -49.52
N SER A 730 -28.26 13.06 -49.55
CA SER A 730 -28.85 13.61 -50.77
C SER A 730 -28.06 14.83 -51.23
N LEU A 731 -27.71 14.92 -52.51
CA LEU A 731 -27.00 16.06 -53.09
C LEU A 731 -27.93 16.92 -53.95
N SER A 732 -27.77 18.23 -53.87
CA SER A 732 -28.38 19.23 -54.76
C SER A 732 -27.30 20.07 -55.44
N VAL A 733 -27.56 20.54 -56.66
CA VAL A 733 -26.61 21.32 -57.47
C VAL A 733 -27.23 22.65 -57.84
N SER A 734 -26.46 23.73 -57.71
CA SER A 734 -26.85 25.09 -58.10
C SER A 734 -25.72 25.79 -58.84
N GLY A 735 -26.02 26.88 -59.58
CA GLY A 735 -25.03 27.66 -60.33
C GLY A 735 -24.87 27.31 -61.81
N ALA A 736 -25.55 26.28 -62.33
CA ALA A 736 -25.48 25.91 -63.74
C ALA A 736 -26.03 27.05 -64.66
N PRO A 737 -25.32 27.43 -65.74
CA PRO A 737 -25.74 28.51 -66.63
C PRO A 737 -26.89 28.12 -67.56
N PRO A 738 -27.57 29.11 -68.19
CA PRO A 738 -28.59 28.82 -69.20
C PRO A 738 -28.04 27.95 -70.33
N GLY A 739 -28.77 26.90 -70.71
CA GLY A 739 -28.35 25.94 -71.73
C GLY A 739 -27.63 24.70 -71.20
N VAL A 740 -27.41 24.61 -69.88
CA VAL A 740 -26.84 23.42 -69.21
C VAL A 740 -27.90 22.74 -68.35
N THR A 741 -28.00 21.41 -68.45
CA THR A 741 -28.81 20.59 -67.53
C THR A 741 -27.93 19.65 -66.71
N THR A 742 -28.33 19.38 -65.47
CA THR A 742 -27.56 18.55 -64.53
C THR A 742 -28.32 17.30 -64.14
N SER A 743 -27.64 16.16 -64.12
CA SER A 743 -28.15 14.91 -63.54
C SER A 743 -27.14 14.36 -62.54
N ILE A 744 -27.62 13.72 -61.47
CA ILE A 744 -26.75 13.17 -60.41
C ILE A 744 -27.01 11.67 -60.34
N SER A 745 -25.97 10.87 -60.54
CA SER A 745 -26.02 9.41 -60.33
C SER A 745 -25.33 9.04 -59.01
N GLY A 746 -25.75 7.92 -58.42
CA GLY A 746 -25.21 7.44 -57.13
C GLY A 746 -25.72 8.22 -55.91
N GLN A 747 -26.99 8.63 -55.92
CA GLN A 747 -27.67 9.31 -54.80
C GLN A 747 -28.08 8.34 -53.67
N ASP A 748 -28.32 7.06 -53.97
CA ASP A 748 -28.94 6.08 -53.05
C ASP A 748 -27.94 5.18 -52.31
N CYS A 749 -26.75 5.69 -51.99
CA CYS A 749 -25.67 4.87 -51.45
C CYS A 749 -25.12 5.43 -50.13
N ASN A 750 -25.07 4.55 -49.11
CA ASN A 750 -24.60 4.87 -47.77
C ASN A 750 -23.09 5.25 -47.78
N LEU A 751 -22.77 6.40 -47.19
CA LEU A 751 -21.45 7.06 -47.08
C LEU A 751 -20.21 6.15 -47.24
N THR A 752 -19.66 6.13 -48.47
CA THR A 752 -18.27 5.77 -48.91
C THR A 752 -18.15 5.79 -50.45
N CYS A 753 -19.26 5.96 -51.16
CA CYS A 753 -19.34 6.03 -52.61
C CYS A 753 -19.25 7.45 -53.14
N THR A 754 -18.81 7.55 -54.39
CA THR A 754 -18.78 8.78 -55.16
C THR A 754 -20.11 8.99 -55.89
N SER A 755 -20.65 10.21 -55.87
CA SER A 755 -21.75 10.62 -56.75
C SER A 755 -21.17 11.33 -57.98
N VAL A 756 -21.72 11.06 -59.17
CA VAL A 756 -21.25 11.71 -60.40
C VAL A 756 -22.31 12.69 -60.87
N ILE A 757 -21.93 13.96 -60.97
CA ILE A 757 -22.74 15.01 -61.60
C ILE A 757 -22.39 15.01 -63.08
N THR A 758 -23.38 14.81 -63.95
CA THR A 758 -23.23 14.96 -65.40
C THR A 758 -23.90 16.25 -65.84
N PHE A 759 -23.10 17.12 -66.45
CA PHE A 759 -23.53 18.35 -67.11
C PHE A 759 -23.74 18.07 -68.59
N THR A 760 -24.95 18.30 -69.09
CA THR A 760 -25.25 18.30 -70.53
C THR A 760 -25.23 19.74 -71.01
N VAL A 761 -24.27 20.08 -71.84
CA VAL A 761 -24.02 21.43 -72.35
C VAL A 761 -24.52 21.54 -73.78
N SER A 762 -25.55 22.36 -73.99
CA SER A 762 -26.13 22.58 -75.32
C SER A 762 -25.28 23.51 -76.19
N PRO A 763 -25.38 23.45 -77.53
CA PRO A 763 -24.63 24.32 -78.46
C PRO A 763 -24.87 25.83 -78.25
N SER A 764 -26.01 26.21 -77.65
CA SER A 764 -26.35 27.62 -77.36
C SER A 764 -25.75 28.15 -76.06
N THR A 765 -25.05 27.31 -75.29
CA THR A 765 -24.41 27.72 -74.04
C THR A 765 -23.27 28.70 -74.32
N ASN A 766 -23.26 29.82 -73.60
CA ASN A 766 -22.19 30.80 -73.71
C ASN A 766 -20.87 30.22 -73.20
N VAL A 767 -19.77 30.59 -73.86
CA VAL A 767 -18.43 30.25 -73.37
C VAL A 767 -18.15 31.05 -72.10
N GLY A 768 -17.51 30.41 -71.13
CA GLY A 768 -17.25 31.04 -69.83
C GLY A 768 -16.96 30.04 -68.73
N THR A 769 -16.59 30.59 -67.58
CA THR A 769 -16.37 29.86 -66.33
C THR A 769 -17.55 30.14 -65.41
N TYR A 770 -18.17 29.08 -64.89
CA TYR A 770 -19.36 29.16 -64.06
C TYR A 770 -19.13 28.43 -62.72
N PRO A 771 -19.27 29.12 -61.58
CA PRO A 771 -19.14 28.48 -60.26
C PRO A 771 -20.36 27.59 -59.99
N ILE A 772 -20.10 26.33 -59.65
CA ILE A 772 -21.09 25.33 -59.32
C ILE A 772 -20.98 24.98 -57.84
N ILE A 773 -22.09 25.09 -57.12
CA ILE A 773 -22.18 24.76 -55.69
C ILE A 773 -22.99 23.47 -55.55
N VAL A 774 -22.41 22.50 -54.85
CA VAL A 774 -23.06 21.23 -54.50
C VAL A 774 -23.30 21.21 -53.00
N THR A 775 -24.56 21.04 -52.58
CA THR A 775 -24.97 21.00 -51.17
C THR A 775 -25.50 19.61 -50.81
N GLY A 776 -25.00 19.03 -49.72
CA GLY A 776 -25.47 17.78 -49.16
C GLY A 776 -26.47 17.99 -48.02
N TYR A 777 -27.47 17.12 -47.92
CA TYR A 777 -28.44 17.06 -46.81
C TYR A 777 -28.21 15.78 -45.98
N PRO A 778 -28.33 15.79 -44.63
CA PRO A 778 -29.06 16.74 -43.77
C PRO A 778 -28.29 17.92 -43.18
N LEU A 779 -26.95 17.93 -43.23
CA LEU A 779 -26.13 18.96 -42.54
C LEU A 779 -25.78 20.19 -43.40
N ASP A 780 -26.37 20.34 -44.58
CA ASP A 780 -26.16 21.44 -45.54
C ASP A 780 -24.67 21.76 -45.87
N LYS A 781 -23.78 20.76 -45.76
CA LYS A 781 -22.36 20.90 -46.11
C LYS A 781 -22.23 21.06 -47.63
N SER A 782 -21.34 21.93 -48.09
CA SER A 782 -21.17 22.23 -49.52
C SER A 782 -19.73 22.10 -50.01
N THR A 783 -19.57 21.80 -51.31
CA THR A 783 -18.31 21.96 -52.06
C THR A 783 -18.57 22.77 -53.32
N GLU A 784 -17.55 23.48 -53.82
CA GLU A 784 -17.65 24.39 -54.95
C GLU A 784 -16.54 24.14 -55.98
N PHE A 785 -16.91 24.11 -57.27
CA PHE A 785 -15.96 23.98 -58.38
C PHE A 785 -16.44 24.73 -59.62
N ASP A 786 -15.54 24.92 -60.58
CA ASP A 786 -15.85 25.59 -61.84
C ASP A 786 -16.28 24.60 -62.94
N LEU A 787 -17.36 24.93 -63.66
CA LEU A 787 -17.65 24.40 -64.99
C LEU A 787 -17.14 25.39 -66.04
N VAL A 788 -16.14 24.97 -66.83
CA VAL A 788 -15.55 25.79 -67.90
C VAL A 788 -16.07 25.30 -69.25
N VAL A 789 -16.87 26.14 -69.90
CA VAL A 789 -17.37 25.92 -71.26
C VAL A 789 -16.46 26.64 -72.24
N LEU A 790 -15.68 25.86 -73.00
CA LEU A 790 -14.75 26.33 -74.02
C LEU A 790 -15.41 26.31 -75.41
N GLY A 791 -14.98 27.23 -76.27
CA GLY A 791 -15.32 27.18 -77.70
C GLY A 791 -14.52 26.08 -78.42
N ASP A 792 -15.08 25.54 -79.51
CA ASP A 792 -14.34 24.65 -80.41
C ASP A 792 -13.21 25.44 -81.12
N PRO A 793 -11.92 25.08 -80.94
CA PRO A 793 -10.82 25.86 -81.49
C PRO A 793 -10.80 25.83 -83.02
N LEU A 794 -10.76 27.02 -83.65
CA LEU A 794 -10.59 27.17 -85.10
C LEU A 794 -9.14 26.86 -85.53
N ILE A 795 -8.97 25.86 -86.40
CA ILE A 795 -7.69 25.42 -86.97
C ILE A 795 -7.72 25.60 -88.49
N VAL A 796 -6.68 26.23 -89.05
CA VAL A 796 -6.56 26.49 -90.49
C VAL A 796 -5.20 26.05 -91.01
N SER A 797 -5.20 25.35 -92.14
CA SER A 797 -4.01 25.09 -92.95
C SER A 797 -4.23 25.56 -94.39
N CYS A 798 -3.16 25.79 -95.14
CA CYS A 798 -3.26 26.21 -96.54
C CYS A 798 -2.19 25.52 -97.41
N VAL A 799 -2.52 25.28 -98.68
CA VAL A 799 -1.64 24.62 -99.65
C VAL A 799 -1.69 25.34 -101.00
N ALA A 800 -0.59 25.24 -101.75
CA ALA A 800 -0.47 25.76 -103.11
C ALA A 800 -0.20 24.62 -104.10
N SER A 801 -0.87 24.63 -105.25
CA SER A 801 -0.66 23.65 -106.31
C SER A 801 -0.68 24.31 -107.70
N PRO A 802 0.40 24.20 -108.50
CA PRO A 802 1.71 23.61 -108.15
C PRO A 802 2.57 24.58 -107.31
N THR A 803 3.54 24.05 -106.54
CA THR A 803 4.45 24.85 -105.70
C THR A 803 5.65 25.43 -106.46
N THR A 804 5.84 25.04 -107.71
CA THR A 804 6.82 25.62 -108.63
C THR A 804 6.14 25.90 -109.97
N VAL A 805 6.28 27.13 -110.46
CA VAL A 805 5.66 27.62 -111.69
C VAL A 805 6.63 28.47 -112.50
N PHE A 806 6.38 28.59 -113.80
CA PHE A 806 6.98 29.63 -114.62
C PHE A 806 6.16 30.93 -114.55
N LEU A 807 6.79 32.07 -114.89
CA LEU A 807 6.11 33.36 -114.90
C LEU A 807 4.83 33.31 -115.76
N GLY A 808 3.72 33.81 -115.20
CA GLY A 808 2.41 33.81 -115.86
C GLY A 808 1.58 32.53 -115.71
N GLU A 809 2.13 31.42 -115.21
CA GLU A 809 1.35 30.20 -114.93
C GLU A 809 0.48 30.37 -113.66
N THR A 810 -0.68 29.70 -113.67
CA THR A 810 -1.66 29.77 -112.57
C THR A 810 -1.31 28.81 -111.44
N VAL A 811 -1.40 29.31 -110.22
CA VAL A 811 -1.28 28.57 -108.95
C VAL A 811 -2.62 28.62 -108.24
N THR A 812 -3.13 27.47 -107.82
CA THR A 812 -4.34 27.38 -106.98
C THR A 812 -3.95 27.26 -105.51
N LEU A 813 -4.52 28.12 -104.69
CA LEU A 813 -4.34 28.21 -103.25
C LEU A 813 -5.63 27.74 -102.56
N THR A 814 -5.52 26.78 -101.64
CA THR A 814 -6.65 26.17 -100.94
C THR A 814 -6.42 26.21 -99.44
N ALA A 815 -7.43 26.64 -98.67
CA ALA A 815 -7.47 26.55 -97.22
C ALA A 815 -8.27 25.32 -96.77
N ASP A 816 -7.78 24.60 -95.77
CA ASP A 816 -8.48 23.51 -95.09
C ASP A 816 -8.73 23.94 -93.63
N VAL A 817 -9.99 23.90 -93.20
CA VAL A 817 -10.47 24.50 -91.94
C VAL A 817 -11.20 23.44 -91.12
N SER A 818 -10.84 23.34 -89.84
CA SER A 818 -11.44 22.44 -88.85
C SER A 818 -11.70 23.18 -87.53
N GLY A 819 -12.80 22.88 -86.84
CA GLY A 819 -13.23 23.59 -85.63
C GLY A 819 -13.77 25.01 -85.89
N GLY A 820 -14.17 25.72 -84.84
CA GLY A 820 -14.88 27.00 -84.94
C GLY A 820 -16.33 26.86 -85.43
N VAL A 821 -17.03 27.99 -85.59
CA VAL A 821 -18.46 28.02 -86.00
C VAL A 821 -18.62 28.46 -87.45
N THR A 822 -19.32 27.66 -88.26
CA THR A 822 -19.66 28.02 -89.66
C THR A 822 -20.77 29.07 -89.73
N PRO A 823 -20.77 29.99 -90.72
CA PRO A 823 -19.89 30.08 -91.91
C PRO A 823 -18.55 30.82 -91.68
N TYR A 824 -17.53 30.45 -92.47
CA TYR A 824 -16.19 31.06 -92.42
C TYR A 824 -15.99 32.20 -93.44
N ILE A 825 -15.18 33.18 -93.08
CA ILE A 825 -14.73 34.29 -93.95
C ILE A 825 -13.23 34.16 -94.19
N TYR A 826 -12.77 34.23 -95.45
CA TYR A 826 -11.36 34.08 -95.84
C TYR A 826 -10.74 35.42 -96.25
N SER A 827 -9.44 35.58 -96.03
CA SER A 827 -8.64 36.72 -96.51
C SER A 827 -7.22 36.26 -96.85
N TRP A 828 -6.93 36.16 -98.15
CA TRP A 828 -5.60 35.74 -98.65
C TRP A 828 -4.62 36.91 -98.71
N ALA A 829 -3.37 36.67 -98.29
CA ALA A 829 -2.28 37.65 -98.28
C ALA A 829 -0.95 37.00 -98.66
N GLY A 830 -0.04 37.76 -99.28
CA GLY A 830 1.22 37.21 -99.76
C GLY A 830 1.96 38.13 -100.73
N THR A 831 3.09 37.64 -101.25
CA THR A 831 3.85 38.35 -102.29
C THR A 831 2.99 38.49 -103.55
N ASP A 832 2.90 39.70 -104.12
CA ASP A 832 2.11 40.01 -105.33
C ASP A 832 0.59 39.70 -105.23
N ILE A 833 0.05 39.40 -104.03
CA ILE A 833 -1.39 39.25 -103.79
C ILE A 833 -2.03 40.63 -103.52
N PRO A 834 -3.17 40.98 -104.15
CA PRO A 834 -3.84 42.26 -103.90
C PRO A 834 -4.21 42.45 -102.43
N THR A 835 -3.90 43.63 -101.89
CA THR A 835 -4.23 44.00 -100.49
C THR A 835 -5.45 44.93 -100.39
N GLY A 836 -6.10 45.27 -101.50
CA GLY A 836 -7.23 46.20 -101.52
C GLY A 836 -8.23 45.95 -102.66
N PRO A 837 -9.30 45.16 -102.43
CA PRO A 837 -9.54 44.25 -101.29
C PRO A 837 -8.71 42.96 -101.39
N SER A 838 -8.48 42.29 -100.25
CA SER A 838 -7.87 40.95 -100.21
C SER A 838 -8.83 39.91 -100.81
N PRO A 839 -8.36 38.91 -101.57
CA PRO A 839 -9.21 37.83 -102.06
C PRO A 839 -9.86 37.05 -100.91
N ASP A 840 -11.16 36.78 -101.03
CA ASP A 840 -12.01 36.20 -99.97
C ASP A 840 -12.64 34.84 -100.33
N THR A 841 -12.29 34.29 -101.50
CA THR A 841 -12.75 32.96 -101.94
C THR A 841 -11.79 31.87 -101.50
N ASN A 842 -12.32 30.67 -101.23
CA ASN A 842 -11.53 29.47 -101.04
C ASN A 842 -12.09 28.35 -101.94
N PRO A 843 -11.34 27.84 -102.94
CA PRO A 843 -9.95 28.19 -103.29
C PRO A 843 -9.79 29.58 -103.97
N PHE A 844 -8.55 30.09 -104.00
CA PHE A 844 -8.12 31.32 -104.68
C PHE A 844 -7.04 31.01 -105.73
N SER A 845 -6.98 31.70 -106.86
CA SER A 845 -5.99 31.44 -107.93
C SER A 845 -5.19 32.69 -108.29
N ILE A 846 -3.88 32.54 -108.50
CA ILE A 846 -2.95 33.64 -108.80
C ILE A 846 -1.86 33.21 -109.81
N SER A 847 -1.33 34.16 -110.59
CA SER A 847 -0.10 33.99 -111.38
C SER A 847 0.93 35.07 -111.03
N TYR A 848 2.22 34.73 -111.12
CA TYR A 848 3.32 35.61 -110.72
C TYR A 848 4.07 36.17 -111.91
N ASN A 849 4.41 37.47 -111.86
CA ASN A 849 5.09 38.19 -112.95
C ASN A 849 6.58 38.47 -112.65
N THR A 850 7.08 38.12 -111.46
CA THR A 850 8.48 38.27 -111.08
C THR A 850 9.02 36.97 -110.49
N ILE A 851 10.31 36.69 -110.73
CA ILE A 851 10.98 35.48 -110.25
C ILE A 851 11.21 35.50 -108.74
N GLY A 852 11.41 34.32 -108.15
CA GLY A 852 11.81 34.13 -106.76
C GLY A 852 10.80 33.34 -105.94
N GLN A 853 11.02 33.28 -104.63
CA GLN A 853 10.07 32.68 -103.69
C GLN A 853 8.94 33.68 -103.38
N LYS A 854 7.71 33.19 -103.42
CA LYS A 854 6.46 33.93 -103.19
C LYS A 854 5.80 33.40 -101.94
N SER A 855 5.68 34.23 -100.92
CA SER A 855 4.96 33.90 -99.69
C SER A 855 3.45 33.98 -99.89
N VAL A 856 2.71 33.05 -99.27
CA VAL A 856 1.24 33.02 -99.28
C VAL A 856 0.74 32.58 -97.90
N SER A 857 -0.31 33.23 -97.40
CA SER A 857 -1.07 32.83 -96.23
C SER A 857 -2.56 33.18 -96.41
N VAL A 858 -3.43 32.56 -95.61
CA VAL A 858 -4.85 32.90 -95.52
C VAL A 858 -5.25 33.04 -94.07
N THR A 859 -5.96 34.12 -93.78
CA THR A 859 -6.60 34.32 -92.48
C THR A 859 -8.07 33.95 -92.59
N VAL A 860 -8.55 33.08 -91.71
CA VAL A 860 -9.94 32.63 -91.65
C VAL A 860 -10.57 33.12 -90.35
N THR A 861 -11.76 33.70 -90.46
CA THR A 861 -12.58 34.16 -89.32
C THR A 861 -13.85 33.32 -89.27
N ASP A 862 -14.19 32.79 -88.09
CA ASP A 862 -15.43 32.04 -87.88
C ASP A 862 -16.61 32.96 -87.52
N SER A 863 -17.82 32.41 -87.46
CA SER A 863 -19.04 33.18 -87.14
C SER A 863 -19.40 33.17 -85.65
N SER A 864 -18.48 32.78 -84.76
CA SER A 864 -18.75 32.77 -83.32
C SER A 864 -18.87 34.20 -82.76
N SER A 865 -19.39 34.36 -81.54
CA SER A 865 -19.50 35.66 -80.86
C SER A 865 -18.83 35.56 -79.48
N PRO A 866 -17.66 36.21 -79.27
CA PRO A 866 -16.85 36.95 -80.26
C PRO A 866 -16.22 36.01 -81.31
N PRO A 867 -15.99 36.48 -82.55
CA PRO A 867 -15.44 35.64 -83.62
C PRO A 867 -13.98 35.28 -83.36
N PHE A 868 -13.61 34.04 -83.63
CA PHE A 868 -12.22 33.58 -83.62
C PHE A 868 -11.62 33.72 -85.01
N GLN A 869 -10.38 34.22 -85.06
CA GLN A 869 -9.62 34.40 -86.29
C GLN A 869 -8.27 33.70 -86.16
N THR A 870 -7.88 32.93 -87.17
CA THR A 870 -6.57 32.28 -87.22
C THR A 870 -6.02 32.30 -88.65
N THR A 871 -4.69 32.31 -88.77
CA THR A 871 -3.98 32.38 -90.05
C THR A 871 -3.20 31.09 -90.27
N CYS A 872 -3.28 30.51 -91.46
CA CYS A 872 -2.43 29.35 -91.77
C CYS A 872 -0.95 29.72 -91.72
N PRO A 873 -0.05 28.75 -91.44
CA PRO A 873 1.38 28.95 -91.63
C PRO A 873 1.69 29.39 -93.06
N GLU A 874 2.65 30.32 -93.21
CA GLU A 874 3.06 30.83 -94.52
C GLU A 874 3.63 29.71 -95.40
N ILE A 875 3.10 29.57 -96.61
CA ILE A 875 3.59 28.64 -97.64
C ILE A 875 4.33 29.39 -98.75
N THR A 876 5.26 28.71 -99.42
CA THR A 876 6.05 29.32 -100.50
C THR A 876 5.76 28.69 -101.85
N VAL A 877 5.61 29.53 -102.86
CA VAL A 877 5.58 29.14 -104.27
C VAL A 877 6.82 29.67 -104.96
N ARG A 878 7.51 28.84 -105.75
CA ARG A 878 8.71 29.26 -106.48
C ARG A 878 8.36 29.60 -107.93
N ALA A 879 8.49 30.87 -108.29
CA ALA A 879 8.31 31.35 -109.66
C ALA A 879 9.67 31.47 -110.36
N ASN A 880 9.84 30.81 -111.51
CA ASN A 880 11.07 30.82 -112.31
C ASN A 880 10.81 31.40 -113.71
N ILE A 881 11.87 31.77 -114.43
CA ILE A 881 11.81 32.00 -115.87
C ILE A 881 11.74 30.65 -116.57
N ASP A 882 10.91 30.55 -117.60
CA ASP A 882 10.87 29.38 -118.48
C ASP A 882 12.24 29.24 -119.19
N PRO A 883 12.98 28.13 -118.98
CA PRO A 883 14.31 27.94 -119.54
C PRO A 883 14.37 27.91 -121.08
N GLN A 884 13.23 28.00 -121.79
CA GLN A 884 13.18 28.12 -123.25
C GLN A 884 13.37 29.54 -123.78
N TYR A 885 13.52 30.57 -122.93
CA TYR A 885 13.75 31.96 -123.35
C TYR A 885 15.16 32.46 -122.95
N GLU A 886 16.04 32.69 -123.93
CA GLU A 886 17.31 33.43 -123.75
C GLU A 886 17.04 34.95 -123.76
N GLU A 887 17.45 35.67 -122.72
CA GLU A 887 17.48 37.15 -122.73
C GLU A 887 18.62 37.64 -123.64
N PHE A 888 18.31 38.63 -124.49
CA PHE A 888 19.27 39.42 -125.27
C PHE A 888 20.00 40.46 -124.41
#